data_AF-A0A1I7CR88-F1
#
_entry.id   AF-A0A1I7CR88-F1
#
_cell.length_a   1.000
_cell.length_b   1.000
_cell.length_c   1.000
_cell.angle_alpha   90.00
_cell.angle_beta   90.00
_cell.angle_gamma   90.00
#
_symmetry.space_group_name_H-M   'P 1'
#
loop_
_entity.id
_entity.type
_entity.pdbx_description
1 polymer ?
#
loop_
_entity_poly.entity_id
_entity_poly.type
_entity_poly.pdbx_seq_one_letter_code
_entity_poly.pdbx_strand_id
1 'polypeptide(L)'
;MLRSTSNFASNEYFMPVMGLIFLRHAYSRFLRVRDEIAPTLPTRGGKTRDLTKADFSSRSSIFLRPEAQFDYLISLPEDQSPSTAVIHAMETIEEDYESLTGLLPKQEYEELDDDALRQVLRIFNDPALQKADGDVFGRIYEYFLTQFADQKAHDNGEFFTPVSIVETIVNVIEPTRGKVIDPACGSGGMFVQSAHFVEAMQANPNEQLTFYGMEKNPTTIRLAKMNLAVHGLEGDIQKAISYYEDPHKDQGPFDYVMANPPFNVDEIDAEKMKDDKRLSFGLPGVNKAGKVSNGNYIWMSFFHSYLSDRGRAGIVMSSQASSAGGQEAKVREAMVKTGDIDIMCAIRGNFFYTRTVPCEIWFMDKGKPEHLRDKVLMLDARHVFRKVTRKIFDFSPEQMKNLTSIVWLYRGQEGRFAGLVQEYLNTARAEAQAADFADLLASFDVANSHFAKHSDTADLKAGIAKFRSDAEGFIATAAALPEVAAEITALTAAQAAMQPMADQAKALIREIDHLGKLAQKAQDATVAGGAKAAEGKKLLTTIAEARVALTGDPEVHLTVTGALKRARYFEAQAEWLLSRFPEGRLRDVEGLVKLVDREELAANDYSLTPGRYVGVAPEVEDEDFDFDATIKEIHLELETLNAEAAELAELIAANFEELIV
;
A
#
# COMPACT_ATOMS: atom_id res chain seq x y z
N MET A 1 -8.47 -15.37 20.69
CA MET A 1 -8.36 -16.83 20.46
C MET A 1 -6.96 -17.31 20.76
N LEU A 2 -5.99 -17.28 19.83
CA LEU A 2 -4.61 -17.70 20.17
C LEU A 2 -4.07 -16.96 21.41
N ARG A 3 -4.23 -15.63 21.47
CA ARG A 3 -3.89 -14.79 22.63
C ARG A 3 -4.61 -15.10 23.94
N SER A 4 -5.76 -15.76 23.89
CA SER A 4 -6.63 -16.01 25.05
C SER A 4 -6.56 -17.46 25.56
N THR A 5 -5.93 -18.37 24.81
CA THR A 5 -5.94 -19.81 25.12
C THR A 5 -4.55 -20.45 25.13
N SER A 6 -3.46 -19.70 24.92
CA SER A 6 -2.10 -20.23 25.00
C SER A 6 -1.22 -19.46 26.00
N ASN A 7 -0.07 -20.04 26.36
CA ASN A 7 0.91 -19.44 27.27
C ASN A 7 1.81 -18.38 26.61
N PHE A 8 1.69 -18.17 25.29
CA PHE A 8 2.51 -17.21 24.56
C PHE A 8 2.18 -15.76 24.91
N ALA A 9 3.22 -14.93 25.01
CA ALA A 9 3.12 -13.48 24.98
C ALA A 9 2.73 -12.98 23.57
N SER A 10 2.19 -11.75 23.48
CA SER A 10 1.68 -11.19 22.21
C SER A 10 2.70 -11.20 21.05
N ASN A 11 4.00 -11.16 21.37
CA ASN A 11 5.14 -11.16 20.46
C ASN A 11 5.63 -12.58 20.06
N GLU A 12 5.07 -13.64 20.65
CA GLU A 12 5.44 -15.04 20.40
C GLU A 12 4.47 -15.74 19.43
N TYR A 13 3.19 -15.31 19.36
CA TYR A 13 2.22 -15.82 18.36
C TYR A 13 2.57 -15.49 16.91
N PHE A 14 3.43 -14.51 16.70
CA PHE A 14 3.74 -13.98 15.39
C PHE A 14 4.21 -15.08 14.43
N MET A 15 5.21 -15.86 14.85
CA MET A 15 5.83 -16.87 14.00
C MET A 15 4.85 -17.98 13.58
N PRO A 16 4.07 -18.61 14.47
CA PRO A 16 3.10 -19.62 14.06
C PRO A 16 1.98 -19.04 13.17
N VAL A 17 1.55 -17.80 13.40
CA VAL A 17 0.58 -17.12 12.50
C VAL A 17 1.18 -16.89 11.12
N MET A 18 2.41 -16.38 11.02
CA MET A 18 3.09 -16.18 9.73
C MET A 18 3.31 -17.49 8.99
N GLY A 19 3.60 -18.59 9.69
CA GLY A 19 3.70 -19.93 9.09
C GLY A 19 2.38 -20.42 8.50
N LEU A 20 1.25 -20.19 9.18
CA LEU A 20 -0.07 -20.59 8.65
C LEU A 20 -0.46 -19.75 7.44
N ILE A 21 -0.17 -18.44 7.46
CA ILE A 21 -0.39 -17.56 6.30
C ILE A 21 0.51 -18.00 5.14
N PHE A 22 1.78 -18.33 5.40
CA PHE A 22 2.70 -18.88 4.41
C PHE A 22 2.11 -20.13 3.75
N LEU A 23 1.68 -21.11 4.56
CA LEU A 23 1.13 -22.37 4.05
C LEU A 23 -0.14 -22.15 3.25
N ARG A 24 -1.03 -21.27 3.73
CA ARG A 24 -2.27 -20.93 3.04
C ARG A 24 -2.02 -20.22 1.71
N HIS A 25 -1.06 -19.31 1.66
CA HIS A 25 -0.65 -18.64 0.43
C HIS A 25 -0.05 -19.65 -0.55
N ALA A 26 0.90 -20.47 -0.11
CA ALA A 26 1.52 -21.52 -0.91
C ALA A 26 0.44 -22.45 -1.51
N TYR A 27 -0.58 -22.80 -0.73
CA TYR A 27 -1.71 -23.61 -1.22
C TYR A 27 -2.55 -22.89 -2.27
N SER A 28 -2.85 -21.61 -2.08
CA SER A 28 -3.61 -20.82 -3.07
C SER A 28 -2.86 -20.74 -4.40
N ARG A 29 -1.54 -20.48 -4.35
CA ARG A 29 -0.70 -20.45 -5.55
C ARG A 29 -0.54 -21.84 -6.18
N PHE A 30 -0.43 -22.89 -5.37
CA PHE A 30 -0.43 -24.28 -5.83
C PHE A 30 -1.71 -24.60 -6.60
N LEU A 31 -2.89 -24.25 -6.08
CA LEU A 31 -4.16 -24.50 -6.78
C LEU A 31 -4.23 -23.79 -8.14
N ARG A 32 -3.87 -22.49 -8.17
CA ARG A 32 -3.84 -21.71 -9.42
C ARG A 32 -2.92 -22.36 -10.46
N VAL A 33 -1.67 -22.63 -10.08
CA VAL A 33 -0.67 -23.23 -10.97
C VAL A 33 -1.04 -24.66 -11.38
N ARG A 34 -1.65 -25.44 -10.48
CA ARG A 34 -2.18 -26.77 -10.80
C ARG A 34 -3.22 -26.70 -11.92
N ASP A 35 -4.15 -25.76 -11.81
CA ASP A 35 -5.25 -25.60 -12.76
C ASP A 35 -4.77 -25.06 -14.11
N GLU A 36 -3.69 -24.26 -14.12
CA GLU A 36 -2.97 -23.85 -15.33
C GLU A 36 -2.19 -24.99 -15.99
N ILE A 37 -1.53 -25.85 -15.21
CA ILE A 37 -0.65 -26.90 -15.73
C ILE A 37 -1.44 -28.13 -16.17
N ALA A 38 -2.46 -28.54 -15.44
CA ALA A 38 -3.19 -29.79 -15.68
C ALA A 38 -3.66 -29.97 -17.14
N PRO A 39 -4.18 -28.93 -17.83
CA PRO A 39 -4.57 -29.02 -19.24
C PRO A 39 -3.38 -29.17 -20.22
N THR A 40 -2.17 -28.78 -19.80
CA THR A 40 -0.96 -28.78 -20.64
C THR A 40 -0.13 -30.06 -20.53
N LEU A 41 -0.47 -30.95 -19.58
CA LEU A 41 0.29 -32.15 -19.32
C LEU A 41 0.16 -33.17 -20.45
N PRO A 42 1.25 -33.86 -20.83
CA PRO A 42 1.23 -34.85 -21.88
C PRO A 42 0.38 -36.07 -21.49
N THR A 43 -0.54 -36.45 -22.38
CA THR A 43 -1.37 -37.65 -22.26
C THR A 43 -0.79 -38.79 -23.11
N ARG A 44 -0.62 -39.98 -22.53
CA ARG A 44 -0.28 -41.20 -23.28
C ARG A 44 -1.34 -42.26 -23.03
N GLY A 45 -1.98 -42.75 -24.09
CA GLY A 45 -3.05 -43.77 -23.98
C GLY A 45 -4.28 -43.30 -23.19
N GLY A 46 -4.61 -42.01 -23.24
CA GLY A 46 -5.75 -41.44 -22.50
C GLY A 46 -5.50 -41.18 -21.02
N LYS A 47 -4.30 -41.48 -20.49
CA LYS A 47 -3.90 -41.18 -19.11
C LYS A 47 -2.92 -40.01 -19.09
N THR A 48 -3.29 -38.94 -18.39
CA THR A 48 -2.39 -37.81 -18.08
C THR A 48 -1.43 -38.23 -16.98
N ARG A 49 -0.14 -37.87 -17.09
CA ARG A 49 0.83 -38.15 -16.01
C ARG A 49 0.52 -37.35 -14.75
N ASP A 50 1.02 -37.82 -13.62
CA ASP A 50 0.91 -37.09 -12.35
C ASP A 50 1.72 -35.79 -12.39
N LEU A 51 1.27 -34.83 -11.57
CA LEU A 51 1.97 -33.58 -11.31
C LEU A 51 3.23 -33.84 -10.47
N THR A 52 4.29 -33.10 -10.76
CA THR A 52 5.59 -33.23 -10.11
C THR A 52 6.05 -31.90 -9.54
N LYS A 53 7.00 -31.93 -8.60
CA LYS A 53 7.63 -30.72 -8.07
C LYS A 53 8.16 -29.78 -9.17
N ALA A 54 8.79 -30.33 -10.21
CA ALA A 54 9.36 -29.56 -11.30
C ALA A 54 8.30 -28.74 -12.07
N ASP A 55 7.07 -29.25 -12.17
CA ASP A 55 5.96 -28.55 -12.82
C ASP A 55 5.67 -27.22 -12.12
N PHE A 56 5.63 -27.22 -10.80
CA PHE A 56 5.36 -26.02 -9.98
C PHE A 56 6.57 -25.08 -9.89
N SER A 57 7.77 -25.63 -9.70
CA SER A 57 8.99 -24.82 -9.62
C SER A 57 9.22 -24.01 -10.90
N SER A 58 8.87 -24.55 -12.07
CA SER A 58 8.96 -23.82 -13.35
C SER A 58 8.01 -22.62 -13.47
N ARG A 59 7.00 -22.54 -12.59
CA ARG A 59 6.01 -21.45 -12.51
C ARG A 59 6.18 -20.62 -11.23
N SER A 60 7.37 -20.68 -10.60
CA SER A 60 7.65 -19.98 -9.35
C SER A 60 6.61 -20.30 -8.27
N SER A 61 6.26 -21.57 -8.11
CA SER A 61 5.26 -22.05 -7.15
C SER A 61 5.81 -23.22 -6.34
N ILE A 62 5.41 -23.29 -5.07
CA ILE A 62 5.74 -24.37 -4.16
C ILE A 62 4.81 -25.55 -4.44
N PHE A 63 5.40 -26.72 -4.68
CA PHE A 63 4.70 -27.99 -4.73
C PHE A 63 4.31 -28.40 -3.31
N LEU A 64 3.04 -28.72 -3.11
CA LEU A 64 2.53 -29.19 -1.82
C LEU A 64 2.11 -30.66 -1.93
N ARG A 65 2.78 -31.51 -1.14
CA ARG A 65 2.35 -32.88 -0.92
C ARG A 65 0.93 -32.91 -0.32
N PRO A 66 0.12 -33.97 -0.52
CA PRO A 66 -1.25 -34.03 -0.01
C PRO A 66 -1.39 -33.66 1.47
N GLU A 67 -0.43 -34.07 2.30
CA GLU A 67 -0.41 -33.83 3.74
C GLU A 67 -0.08 -32.38 4.12
N ALA A 68 0.50 -31.61 3.19
CA ALA A 68 0.79 -30.19 3.33
C ALA A 68 -0.28 -29.28 2.70
N GLN A 69 -1.30 -29.84 2.06
CA GLN A 69 -2.39 -29.06 1.47
C GLN A 69 -3.34 -28.55 2.55
N PHE A 70 -3.76 -27.29 2.44
CA PHE A 70 -4.54 -26.64 3.50
C PHE A 70 -5.89 -27.32 3.75
N ASP A 71 -6.53 -27.85 2.69
CA ASP A 71 -7.79 -28.60 2.81
C ASP A 71 -7.63 -29.91 3.60
N TYR A 72 -6.49 -30.60 3.46
CA TYR A 72 -6.19 -31.79 4.25
C TYR A 72 -6.17 -31.44 5.74
N LEU A 73 -5.43 -30.40 6.12
CA LEU A 73 -5.29 -29.96 7.51
C LEU A 73 -6.63 -29.57 8.16
N ILE A 74 -7.57 -29.05 7.37
CA ILE A 74 -8.91 -28.67 7.84
C ILE A 74 -9.83 -29.88 7.97
N SER A 75 -9.63 -30.88 7.12
CA SER A 75 -10.42 -32.12 7.11
C SER A 75 -10.02 -33.12 8.20
N LEU A 76 -8.99 -32.80 9.01
CA LEU A 76 -8.49 -33.68 10.06
C LEU A 76 -9.60 -34.05 11.06
N PRO A 77 -9.78 -35.36 11.35
CA PRO A 77 -10.67 -35.84 12.42
C PRO A 77 -10.38 -35.19 13.78
N GLU A 78 -11.39 -35.13 14.65
CA GLU A 78 -11.27 -34.52 15.99
C GLU A 78 -10.24 -35.23 16.88
N ASP A 79 -10.01 -36.53 16.67
CA ASP A 79 -9.05 -37.36 17.40
C ASP A 79 -7.60 -37.25 16.90
N GLN A 80 -7.36 -36.53 15.79
CA GLN A 80 -6.01 -36.28 15.27
C GLN A 80 -5.50 -34.89 15.65
N SER A 81 -4.24 -34.78 16.07
CA SER A 81 -3.67 -33.51 16.49
C SER A 81 -3.36 -32.58 15.29
N PRO A 82 -4.01 -31.40 15.15
CA PRO A 82 -3.70 -30.42 14.12
C PRO A 82 -2.27 -29.88 14.23
N SER A 83 -1.71 -29.73 15.44
CA SER A 83 -0.33 -29.26 15.62
C SER A 83 0.67 -30.22 15.00
N THR A 84 0.51 -31.53 15.26
CA THR A 84 1.34 -32.59 14.66
C THR A 84 1.26 -32.57 13.13
N ALA A 85 0.06 -32.42 12.57
CA ALA A 85 -0.14 -32.39 11.13
C ALA A 85 0.45 -31.13 10.46
N VAL A 86 0.31 -29.96 11.09
CA VAL A 86 0.92 -28.71 10.60
C VAL A 86 2.43 -28.80 10.65
N ILE A 87 3.03 -29.34 11.72
CA ILE A 87 4.48 -29.56 11.81
C ILE A 87 4.94 -30.45 10.66
N HIS A 88 4.25 -31.57 10.45
CA HIS A 88 4.58 -32.49 9.37
C HIS A 88 4.46 -31.83 7.98
N ALA A 89 3.43 -31.01 7.76
CA ALA A 89 3.29 -30.22 6.54
C ALA A 89 4.52 -29.32 6.31
N MET A 90 4.99 -28.60 7.33
CA MET A 90 6.18 -27.76 7.24
C MET A 90 7.45 -28.58 6.95
N GLU A 91 7.62 -29.73 7.61
CA GLU A 91 8.76 -30.64 7.37
C GLU A 91 8.82 -31.11 5.92
N THR A 92 7.70 -31.54 5.35
CA THR A 92 7.66 -32.00 3.95
C THR A 92 8.03 -30.90 2.95
N ILE A 93 7.66 -29.65 3.24
CA ILE A 93 8.05 -28.50 2.41
C ILE A 93 9.56 -28.25 2.53
N GLU A 94 10.13 -28.33 3.73
CA GLU A 94 11.58 -28.17 3.94
C GLU A 94 12.41 -29.30 3.31
N GLU A 95 11.88 -30.53 3.29
CA GLU A 95 12.48 -31.66 2.58
C GLU A 95 12.52 -31.43 1.06
N ASP A 96 11.43 -30.88 0.51
CA ASP A 96 11.34 -30.61 -0.91
C ASP A 96 12.16 -29.38 -1.30
N TYR A 97 12.35 -28.39 -0.43
CA TYR A 97 13.01 -27.12 -0.75
C TYR A 97 14.16 -26.80 0.22
N GLU A 98 15.40 -27.09 -0.20
CA GLU A 98 16.63 -26.85 0.59
C GLU A 98 16.76 -25.39 1.06
N SER A 99 16.32 -24.42 0.26
CA SER A 99 16.31 -22.99 0.63
C SER A 99 15.42 -22.67 1.83
N LEU A 100 14.48 -23.56 2.19
CA LEU A 100 13.57 -23.44 3.32
C LEU A 100 13.99 -24.24 4.55
N THR A 101 15.05 -25.06 4.47
CA THR A 101 15.47 -25.91 5.58
C THR A 101 15.69 -25.12 6.88
N GLY A 102 14.96 -25.50 7.94
CA GLY A 102 15.01 -24.84 9.25
C GLY A 102 14.32 -23.48 9.32
N LEU A 103 13.63 -23.03 8.26
CA LEU A 103 12.99 -21.72 8.22
C LEU A 103 11.50 -21.74 8.58
N LEU A 104 10.77 -22.84 8.42
CA LEU A 104 9.34 -22.89 8.73
C LEU A 104 9.11 -23.18 10.22
N PRO A 105 8.11 -22.54 10.87
CA PRO A 105 7.77 -22.79 12.27
C PRO A 105 7.37 -24.23 12.51
N LYS A 106 7.82 -24.77 13.63
CA LYS A 106 7.58 -26.17 14.04
C LYS A 106 7.36 -26.23 15.54
N GLN A 107 8.39 -25.89 16.31
CA GLN A 107 8.34 -25.85 17.77
C GLN A 107 7.21 -24.94 18.29
N GLU A 108 6.96 -23.83 17.59
CA GLU A 108 5.92 -22.88 17.96
C GLU A 108 4.51 -23.46 17.88
N TYR A 109 4.28 -24.54 17.11
CA TYR A 109 2.99 -25.22 17.03
C TYR A 109 2.78 -26.25 18.13
N GLU A 110 3.84 -26.81 18.72
CA GLU A 110 3.75 -27.79 19.81
C GLU A 110 3.16 -27.18 21.09
N GLU A 111 3.33 -25.87 21.28
CA GLU A 111 2.85 -25.14 22.46
C GLU A 111 1.45 -24.53 22.26
N LEU A 112 0.84 -24.69 21.07
CA LEU A 112 -0.50 -24.20 20.78
C LEU A 112 -1.58 -25.23 21.15
N ASP A 113 -2.66 -24.74 21.73
CA ASP A 113 -3.88 -25.51 21.93
C ASP A 113 -4.49 -25.94 20.59
N ASP A 114 -4.78 -27.24 20.45
CA ASP A 114 -5.25 -27.85 19.20
C ASP A 114 -6.62 -27.28 18.77
N ASP A 115 -7.52 -26.96 19.71
CA ASP A 115 -8.82 -26.34 19.39
C ASP A 115 -8.64 -24.93 18.85
N ALA A 116 -7.76 -24.14 19.46
CA ALA A 116 -7.41 -22.82 18.96
C ALA A 116 -6.78 -22.89 17.56
N LEU A 117 -5.89 -23.84 17.31
CA LEU A 117 -5.25 -24.04 16.01
C LEU A 117 -6.28 -24.42 14.93
N ARG A 118 -7.22 -25.33 15.23
CA ARG A 118 -8.33 -25.67 14.30
C ARG A 118 -9.16 -24.45 13.94
N GLN A 119 -9.47 -23.58 14.90
CA GLN A 119 -10.22 -22.36 14.63
C GLN A 119 -9.45 -21.41 13.71
N VAL A 120 -8.14 -21.26 13.92
CA VAL A 120 -7.30 -20.41 13.05
C VAL A 120 -7.20 -20.97 11.64
N LEU A 121 -7.03 -22.29 11.48
CA LEU A 121 -7.08 -22.95 10.18
C LEU A 121 -8.42 -22.69 9.47
N ARG A 122 -9.55 -22.76 10.19
CA ARG A 122 -10.87 -22.43 9.64
C ARG A 122 -10.99 -20.97 9.21
N ILE A 123 -10.48 -20.02 9.99
CA ILE A 123 -10.49 -18.59 9.64
C ILE A 123 -9.74 -18.35 8.32
N PHE A 124 -8.56 -18.96 8.14
CA PHE A 124 -7.78 -18.80 6.92
C PHE A 124 -8.34 -19.58 5.71
N ASN A 125 -9.36 -20.43 5.89
CA ASN A 125 -10.03 -21.14 4.81
C ASN A 125 -11.38 -20.54 4.40
N ASP A 126 -11.62 -19.28 4.72
CA ASP A 126 -12.82 -18.60 4.25
C ASP A 126 -12.94 -18.73 2.71
N PRO A 127 -14.08 -19.21 2.16
CA PRO A 127 -14.29 -19.28 0.72
C PRO A 127 -14.13 -17.95 0.00
N ALA A 128 -14.37 -16.82 0.68
CA ALA A 128 -14.08 -15.49 0.14
C ALA A 128 -12.59 -15.31 -0.16
N LEU A 129 -11.70 -15.89 0.65
CA LEU A 129 -10.26 -15.86 0.42
C LEU A 129 -9.80 -16.84 -0.68
N GLN A 130 -10.59 -17.88 -0.99
CA GLN A 130 -10.30 -18.81 -2.10
C GLN A 130 -10.60 -18.19 -3.47
N LYS A 131 -11.58 -17.29 -3.54
CA LYS A 131 -12.01 -16.62 -4.78
C LYS A 131 -11.36 -15.25 -4.99
N ALA A 132 -10.49 -14.84 -4.08
CA ALA A 132 -9.91 -13.51 -4.12
C ALA A 132 -8.84 -13.43 -5.22
N ASP A 133 -9.03 -12.53 -6.17
CA ASP A 133 -8.11 -12.36 -7.30
C ASP A 133 -6.84 -11.56 -6.94
N GLY A 134 -5.79 -11.80 -7.72
CA GLY A 134 -4.46 -11.22 -7.49
C GLY A 134 -3.76 -11.78 -6.25
N ASP A 135 -2.79 -11.04 -5.72
CA ASP A 135 -2.00 -11.49 -4.57
C ASP A 135 -2.58 -11.04 -3.21
N VAL A 136 -3.80 -11.47 -2.91
CA VAL A 136 -4.45 -11.14 -1.62
C VAL A 136 -3.67 -11.70 -0.43
N PHE A 137 -3.18 -12.93 -0.53
CA PHE A 137 -2.48 -13.56 0.58
C PHE A 137 -1.06 -13.02 0.78
N GLY A 138 -0.35 -12.60 -0.27
CA GLY A 138 0.92 -11.87 -0.14
C GLY A 138 0.69 -10.52 0.53
N ARG A 139 -0.35 -9.77 0.14
CA ARG A 139 -0.75 -8.54 0.85
C ARG A 139 -1.14 -8.78 2.31
N ILE A 140 -1.84 -9.87 2.62
CA ILE A 140 -2.14 -10.28 4.00
C ILE A 140 -0.83 -10.59 4.75
N TYR A 141 0.09 -11.31 4.12
CA TYR A 141 1.40 -11.63 4.70
C TYR A 141 2.19 -10.35 5.02
N GLU A 142 2.27 -9.40 4.09
CA GLU A 142 2.90 -8.08 4.28
C GLU A 142 2.20 -7.25 5.35
N TYR A 143 0.86 -7.27 5.39
CA TYR A 143 0.08 -6.60 6.42
C TYR A 143 0.40 -7.16 7.81
N PHE A 144 0.40 -8.49 7.97
CA PHE A 144 0.75 -9.09 9.26
C PHE A 144 2.22 -8.83 9.62
N LEU A 145 3.17 -8.97 8.69
CA LEU A 145 4.56 -8.57 8.91
C LEU A 145 4.67 -7.14 9.49
N THR A 146 3.90 -6.21 8.92
CA THR A 146 3.81 -4.83 9.38
C THR A 146 3.20 -4.73 10.79
N GLN A 147 2.03 -5.31 11.02
CA GLN A 147 1.32 -5.24 12.30
C GLN A 147 2.10 -5.86 13.46
N PHE A 148 2.93 -6.85 13.18
CA PHE A 148 3.78 -7.48 14.19
C PHE A 148 5.08 -6.72 14.42
N ALA A 149 5.59 -5.99 13.41
CA ALA A 149 6.65 -5.01 13.63
C ALA A 149 6.21 -3.91 14.61
N ASP A 150 4.94 -3.51 14.58
CA ASP A 150 4.35 -2.54 15.52
C ASP A 150 4.36 -3.02 16.97
N GLN A 151 4.15 -4.32 17.21
CA GLN A 151 4.07 -4.89 18.56
C GLN A 151 5.45 -5.18 19.18
N LYS A 152 6.48 -5.36 18.36
CA LYS A 152 7.85 -5.64 18.81
C LYS A 152 8.74 -4.40 18.99
N ALA A 153 8.18 -3.18 18.88
CA ALA A 153 8.82 -1.88 19.15
C ALA A 153 10.37 -1.95 19.16
N HIS A 154 10.97 -2.00 17.97
CA HIS A 154 12.42 -1.97 17.82
C HIS A 154 12.92 -0.57 18.24
N ASP A 155 13.57 -0.47 19.40
CA ASP A 155 14.00 0.80 19.98
C ASP A 155 15.25 1.42 19.33
N ASN A 156 15.83 0.77 18.30
CA ASN A 156 17.13 1.13 17.72
C ASN A 156 17.06 1.69 16.28
N GLY A 157 15.93 2.30 15.88
CA GLY A 157 15.80 2.97 14.58
C GLY A 157 15.58 2.05 13.37
N GLU A 158 15.23 0.78 13.61
CA GLU A 158 14.80 -0.19 12.58
C GLU A 158 13.30 -0.02 12.30
N PHE A 159 12.94 0.30 11.06
CA PHE A 159 11.56 0.55 10.66
C PHE A 159 11.13 -0.41 9.56
N PHE A 160 9.95 -1.01 9.69
CA PHE A 160 9.31 -1.67 8.55
C PHE A 160 8.87 -0.61 7.54
N THR A 161 9.30 -0.76 6.29
CA THR A 161 8.99 0.19 5.21
C THR A 161 7.58 -0.04 4.69
N PRO A 162 6.68 0.94 4.71
CA PRO A 162 5.34 0.81 4.15
C PRO A 162 5.38 0.45 2.66
N VAL A 163 4.47 -0.43 2.22
CA VAL A 163 4.38 -0.91 0.83
C VAL A 163 4.35 0.26 -0.17
N SER A 164 3.54 1.28 0.08
CA SER A 164 3.44 2.46 -0.80
C SER A 164 4.77 3.23 -0.98
N ILE A 165 5.65 3.23 0.03
CA ILE A 165 6.99 3.82 -0.07
C ILE A 165 7.92 2.93 -0.90
N VAL A 166 7.85 1.62 -0.67
CA VAL A 166 8.62 0.63 -1.45
C VAL A 166 8.21 0.69 -2.93
N GLU A 167 6.91 0.66 -3.23
CA GLU A 167 6.39 0.77 -4.59
C GLU A 167 6.81 2.10 -5.24
N THR A 168 6.82 3.21 -4.48
CA THR A 168 7.34 4.49 -4.99
C THR A 168 8.81 4.38 -5.40
N ILE A 169 9.65 3.70 -4.60
CA ILE A 169 11.05 3.47 -4.95
C ILE A 169 11.16 2.65 -6.23
N VAL A 170 10.45 1.51 -6.29
CA VAL A 170 10.50 0.58 -7.43
C VAL A 170 10.07 1.28 -8.72
N ASN A 171 8.98 2.04 -8.69
CA ASN A 171 8.45 2.74 -9.87
C ASN A 171 9.37 3.89 -10.35
N VAL A 172 10.27 4.39 -9.49
CA VAL A 172 11.26 5.40 -9.89
C VAL A 172 12.53 4.76 -10.42
N ILE A 173 13.07 3.71 -9.78
CA ILE A 173 14.33 3.11 -10.26
C ILE A 173 14.12 2.14 -11.44
N GLU A 174 12.93 1.54 -11.52
CA GLU A 174 12.46 0.60 -12.55
C GLU A 174 13.39 -0.63 -12.70
N PRO A 175 13.40 -1.56 -11.73
CA PRO A 175 14.26 -2.74 -11.76
C PRO A 175 13.76 -3.77 -12.78
N THR A 176 14.21 -3.64 -14.03
CA THR A 176 13.74 -4.51 -15.14
C THR A 176 14.54 -5.79 -15.30
N ARG A 177 15.85 -5.74 -15.04
CA ARG A 177 16.78 -6.89 -15.07
C ARG A 177 18.09 -6.56 -14.36
N GLY A 178 18.78 -7.56 -13.83
CA GLY A 178 20.12 -7.41 -13.26
C GLY A 178 20.18 -7.73 -11.77
N LYS A 179 21.25 -7.28 -11.12
CA LYS A 179 21.50 -7.58 -9.69
C LYS A 179 20.94 -6.49 -8.80
N VAL A 180 20.15 -6.88 -7.81
CA VAL A 180 19.56 -6.00 -6.79
C VAL A 180 20.17 -6.32 -5.44
N ILE A 181 20.66 -5.30 -4.73
CA ILE A 181 21.14 -5.46 -3.35
C ILE A 181 20.37 -4.58 -2.37
N ASP A 182 20.02 -5.15 -1.23
CA ASP A 182 19.59 -4.41 -0.03
C ASP A 182 20.51 -4.78 1.15
N PRO A 183 21.45 -3.91 1.53
CA PRO A 183 22.40 -4.20 2.61
C PRO A 183 21.80 -4.01 4.01
N ALA A 184 20.49 -3.73 4.12
CA ALA A 184 19.72 -3.68 5.36
C ALA A 184 18.30 -4.24 5.10
N CYS A 185 18.23 -5.46 4.57
CA CYS A 185 17.05 -5.96 3.84
C CYS A 185 15.80 -6.17 4.70
N GLY A 186 15.92 -6.22 6.02
CA GLY A 186 14.80 -6.50 6.91
C GLY A 186 14.07 -7.77 6.47
N SER A 187 12.74 -7.69 6.34
CA SER A 187 11.87 -8.79 5.88
C SER A 187 11.82 -8.97 4.35
N GLY A 188 12.71 -8.35 3.58
CA GLY A 188 12.82 -8.55 2.13
C GLY A 188 11.72 -7.87 1.30
N GLY A 189 10.97 -6.91 1.86
CA GLY A 189 9.88 -6.23 1.14
C GLY A 189 10.32 -5.50 -0.15
N MET A 190 11.55 -4.95 -0.16
CA MET A 190 12.11 -4.31 -1.37
C MET A 190 12.23 -5.28 -2.55
N PHE A 191 12.58 -6.55 -2.28
CA PHE A 191 12.75 -7.58 -3.29
C PHE A 191 11.41 -8.07 -3.85
N VAL A 192 10.42 -8.28 -2.97
CA VAL A 192 9.07 -8.70 -3.37
C VAL A 192 8.45 -7.66 -4.32
N GLN A 193 8.52 -6.38 -3.99
CA GLN A 193 7.95 -5.33 -4.84
C GLN A 193 8.73 -5.15 -6.15
N SER A 194 10.06 -5.38 -6.15
CA SER A 194 10.85 -5.43 -7.38
C SER A 194 10.40 -6.57 -8.30
N ALA A 195 10.08 -7.72 -7.74
CA ALA A 195 9.54 -8.85 -8.50
C ALA A 195 8.14 -8.54 -9.05
N HIS A 196 7.24 -7.96 -8.26
CA HIS A 196 5.91 -7.55 -8.73
C HIS A 196 5.99 -6.57 -9.91
N PHE A 197 6.97 -5.66 -9.91
CA PHE A 197 7.20 -4.76 -11.04
C PHE A 197 7.58 -5.52 -12.32
N VAL A 198 8.42 -6.55 -12.21
CA VAL A 198 8.77 -7.41 -13.36
C VAL A 198 7.59 -8.27 -13.81
N GLU A 199 6.79 -8.80 -12.89
CA GLU A 199 5.58 -9.57 -13.20
C GLU A 199 4.53 -8.70 -13.91
N ALA A 200 4.36 -7.44 -13.50
CA ALA A 200 3.49 -6.47 -14.17
C ALA A 200 3.93 -6.18 -15.61
N MET A 201 5.20 -6.36 -15.92
CA MET A 201 5.75 -6.33 -17.29
C MET A 201 5.61 -7.66 -18.05
N GLN A 202 4.89 -8.64 -17.49
CA GLN A 202 4.71 -9.99 -18.03
C GLN A 202 6.03 -10.77 -18.21
N ALA A 203 7.02 -10.50 -17.36
CA ALA A 203 8.30 -11.20 -17.34
C ALA A 203 8.47 -12.03 -16.06
N ASN A 204 9.33 -13.05 -16.09
CA ASN A 204 9.61 -13.90 -14.93
C ASN A 204 10.68 -13.25 -14.04
N PRO A 205 10.38 -12.88 -12.77
CA PRO A 205 11.34 -12.26 -11.87
C PRO A 205 12.61 -13.07 -11.65
N ASN A 206 12.52 -14.41 -11.54
CA ASN A 206 13.67 -15.28 -11.28
C ASN A 206 14.65 -15.35 -12.48
N GLU A 207 14.19 -15.01 -13.68
CA GLU A 207 15.04 -14.91 -14.87
C GLU A 207 15.64 -13.52 -15.05
N GLN A 208 14.95 -12.48 -14.56
CA GLN A 208 15.36 -11.10 -14.77
C GLN A 208 16.22 -10.56 -13.63
N LEU A 209 15.92 -10.91 -12.39
CA LEU A 209 16.53 -10.32 -11.19
C LEU A 209 17.29 -11.35 -10.36
N THR A 210 18.38 -10.91 -9.75
CA THR A 210 19.10 -11.68 -8.72
C THR A 210 19.20 -10.84 -7.46
N PHE A 211 18.68 -11.36 -6.35
CA PHE A 211 18.58 -10.63 -5.09
C PHE A 211 19.71 -10.99 -4.11
N TYR A 212 20.33 -9.97 -3.54
CA TYR A 212 21.36 -10.08 -2.51
C TYR A 212 20.96 -9.24 -1.29
N GLY A 213 21.00 -9.82 -0.10
CA GLY A 213 20.54 -9.17 1.12
C GLY A 213 21.50 -9.33 2.29
N MET A 214 21.53 -8.33 3.17
CA MET A 214 22.18 -8.42 4.47
C MET A 214 21.23 -7.97 5.58
N GLU A 215 21.18 -8.77 6.64
CA GLU A 215 20.41 -8.48 7.86
C GLU A 215 21.17 -9.04 9.06
N LYS A 216 21.14 -8.38 10.21
CA LYS A 216 21.88 -8.83 11.41
C LYS A 216 21.06 -9.80 12.27
N ASN A 217 19.73 -9.67 12.26
CA ASN A 217 18.80 -10.41 13.09
C ASN A 217 18.40 -11.74 12.43
N PRO A 218 18.75 -12.91 13.03
CA PRO A 218 18.41 -14.22 12.48
C PRO A 218 16.91 -14.45 12.27
N THR A 219 16.07 -13.93 13.17
CA THR A 219 14.61 -14.05 13.06
C THR A 219 14.09 -13.24 11.88
N THR A 220 14.67 -12.05 11.64
CA THR A 220 14.30 -11.20 10.49
C THR A 220 14.76 -11.84 9.17
N ILE A 221 15.95 -12.45 9.13
CA ILE A 221 16.40 -13.23 7.96
C ILE A 221 15.42 -14.37 7.64
N ARG A 222 14.96 -15.10 8.68
CA ARG A 222 13.98 -16.18 8.53
C ARG A 222 12.70 -15.66 7.87
N LEU A 223 12.17 -14.53 8.35
CA LEU A 223 11.00 -13.88 7.75
C LEU A 223 11.25 -13.44 6.31
N ALA A 224 12.42 -12.86 6.02
CA ALA A 224 12.75 -12.41 4.68
C ALA A 224 12.79 -13.54 3.67
N LYS A 225 13.40 -14.67 4.04
CA LYS A 225 13.47 -15.86 3.20
C LYS A 225 12.10 -16.52 3.02
N MET A 226 11.28 -16.61 4.07
CA MET A 226 9.89 -17.04 3.95
C MET A 226 9.07 -16.12 3.04
N ASN A 227 9.27 -14.80 3.16
CA ASN A 227 8.60 -13.80 2.35
C ASN A 227 9.01 -13.89 0.86
N LEU A 228 10.28 -14.15 0.56
CA LEU A 228 10.69 -14.43 -0.82
C LEU A 228 10.05 -15.72 -1.34
N ALA A 229 10.15 -16.80 -0.58
CA ALA A 229 9.65 -18.10 -1.02
C ALA A 229 8.15 -18.14 -1.25
N VAL A 230 7.36 -17.44 -0.43
CA VAL A 230 5.90 -17.37 -0.59
C VAL A 230 5.50 -16.66 -1.89
N HIS A 231 6.28 -15.66 -2.31
CA HIS A 231 6.15 -15.00 -3.62
C HIS A 231 6.88 -15.75 -4.76
N GLY A 232 7.43 -16.95 -4.49
CA GLY A 232 8.12 -17.77 -5.48
C GLY A 232 9.49 -17.24 -5.90
N LEU A 233 10.14 -16.47 -5.03
CA LEU A 233 11.43 -15.81 -5.28
C LEU A 233 12.55 -16.48 -4.50
N GLU A 234 13.77 -16.37 -5.01
CA GLU A 234 15.01 -16.76 -4.33
C GLU A 234 15.94 -15.56 -4.15
N GLY A 235 16.72 -15.55 -3.06
CA GLY A 235 17.69 -14.50 -2.80
C GLY A 235 18.79 -14.92 -1.83
N ASP A 236 20.00 -14.43 -2.05
CA ASP A 236 21.15 -14.67 -1.17
C ASP A 236 21.13 -13.67 0.00
N ILE A 237 20.35 -14.00 1.02
CA ILE A 237 20.25 -13.23 2.26
C ILE A 237 21.18 -13.83 3.32
N GLN A 238 22.18 -13.04 3.74
CA GLN A 238 23.21 -13.46 4.69
C GLN A 238 23.16 -12.64 5.98
N LYS A 239 23.57 -13.30 7.07
CA LYS A 239 23.71 -12.63 8.36
C LYS A 239 24.96 -11.75 8.34
N ALA A 240 24.78 -10.43 8.50
CA ALA A 240 25.90 -9.50 8.55
C ALA A 240 25.57 -8.25 9.39
N ILE A 241 26.58 -7.68 10.04
CA ILE A 241 26.53 -6.28 10.47
C ILE A 241 27.18 -5.45 9.37
N SER A 242 26.38 -4.89 8.47
CA SER A 242 26.84 -4.32 7.19
C SER A 242 27.90 -3.23 7.32
N TYR A 243 27.96 -2.54 8.47
CA TYR A 243 29.07 -1.65 8.81
C TYR A 243 30.42 -2.38 8.74
N TYR A 244 30.55 -3.54 9.38
CA TYR A 244 31.85 -4.21 9.55
C TYR A 244 32.04 -5.44 8.66
N GLU A 245 30.95 -5.94 8.08
CA GLU A 245 30.93 -7.19 7.32
C GLU A 245 30.29 -6.95 5.96
N ASP A 246 30.86 -7.58 4.93
CA ASP A 246 30.33 -7.56 3.56
C ASP A 246 30.51 -8.95 2.90
N PRO A 247 29.60 -9.89 3.17
CA PRO A 247 29.58 -11.18 2.50
C PRO A 247 29.42 -11.08 0.97
N HIS A 248 28.88 -9.97 0.45
CA HIS A 248 28.53 -9.80 -0.96
C HIS A 248 29.54 -8.98 -1.76
N LYS A 249 30.67 -8.61 -1.16
CA LYS A 249 31.72 -7.78 -1.78
C LYS A 249 32.19 -8.26 -3.16
N ASP A 250 32.17 -9.57 -3.40
CA ASP A 250 32.65 -10.20 -4.64
C ASP A 250 31.51 -10.42 -5.67
N GLN A 251 30.27 -10.07 -5.30
CA GLN A 251 29.08 -10.20 -6.16
C GLN A 251 28.80 -8.94 -6.99
N GLY A 252 29.33 -7.79 -6.57
CA GLY A 252 29.16 -6.51 -7.24
C GLY A 252 29.92 -6.40 -8.58
N PRO A 253 29.74 -5.28 -9.30
CA PRO A 253 28.83 -4.18 -8.97
C PRO A 253 27.36 -4.56 -9.17
N PHE A 254 26.45 -3.77 -8.59
CA PHE A 254 25.00 -3.99 -8.62
C PHE A 254 24.29 -2.98 -9.52
N ASP A 255 23.24 -3.42 -10.21
CA ASP A 255 22.43 -2.55 -11.07
C ASP A 255 21.44 -1.73 -10.26
N TYR A 256 20.96 -2.29 -9.13
CA TYR A 256 20.02 -1.62 -8.25
C TYR A 256 20.41 -1.75 -6.79
N VAL A 257 20.26 -0.65 -6.05
CA VAL A 257 20.35 -0.62 -4.59
C VAL A 257 19.04 -0.08 -4.03
N MET A 258 18.38 -0.83 -3.16
CA MET A 258 17.17 -0.38 -2.49
C MET A 258 17.33 -0.63 -1.01
N ALA A 259 16.99 0.34 -0.17
CA ALA A 259 17.14 0.15 1.27
C ALA A 259 16.31 1.14 2.10
N ASN A 260 15.97 0.70 3.31
CA ASN A 260 15.58 1.56 4.41
C ASN A 260 16.46 1.22 5.62
N PRO A 261 17.70 1.76 5.69
CA PRO A 261 18.63 1.44 6.75
C PRO A 261 18.18 2.01 8.11
N PRO A 262 18.73 1.52 9.23
CA PRO A 262 18.45 2.11 10.53
C PRO A 262 18.92 3.57 10.59
N PHE A 263 18.03 4.48 11.00
CA PHE A 263 18.31 5.92 11.02
C PHE A 263 19.13 6.34 12.24
N ASN A 264 20.02 7.32 12.04
CA ASN A 264 20.69 8.08 13.08
C ASN A 264 21.50 7.22 14.09
N VAL A 265 22.04 6.08 13.65
CA VAL A 265 22.89 5.23 14.50
C VAL A 265 24.17 5.97 14.88
N ASP A 266 24.48 6.07 16.18
CA ASP A 266 25.53 6.95 16.74
C ASP A 266 26.68 6.22 17.47
N GLU A 267 26.65 4.88 17.51
CA GLU A 267 27.66 4.04 18.18
C GLU A 267 28.56 3.25 17.21
N ILE A 268 28.71 3.72 15.97
CA ILE A 268 29.53 3.04 14.95
C ILE A 268 31.02 3.35 15.20
N ASP A 269 31.86 2.33 15.23
CA ASP A 269 33.29 2.46 15.52
C ASP A 269 34.06 3.05 14.31
N ALA A 270 34.54 4.29 14.44
CA ALA A 270 35.17 4.99 13.32
C ALA A 270 36.51 4.36 12.92
N GLU A 271 37.28 3.83 13.87
CA GLU A 271 38.59 3.23 13.61
C GLU A 271 38.48 1.93 12.83
N LYS A 272 37.43 1.13 13.06
CA LYS A 272 37.16 -0.08 12.28
C LYS A 272 36.75 0.22 10.83
N MET A 273 36.23 1.42 10.58
CA MET A 273 35.63 1.80 9.31
C MET A 273 36.54 2.63 8.41
N LYS A 274 37.54 3.32 8.95
CA LYS A 274 38.30 4.36 8.24
C LYS A 274 38.95 3.92 6.92
N ASP A 275 39.31 2.63 6.80
CA ASP A 275 39.96 2.05 5.63
C ASP A 275 38.98 1.30 4.70
N ASP A 276 37.67 1.35 4.99
CA ASP A 276 36.64 0.74 4.18
C ASP A 276 36.48 1.48 2.84
N LYS A 277 36.71 0.78 1.74
CA LYS A 277 36.63 1.33 0.38
C LYS A 277 35.24 1.82 0.00
N ARG A 278 34.20 1.36 0.69
CA ARG A 278 32.81 1.79 0.49
C ARG A 278 32.56 3.21 1.00
N LEU A 279 33.45 3.78 1.83
CA LEU A 279 33.41 5.17 2.28
C LEU A 279 34.05 6.12 1.25
N SER A 280 33.54 6.09 0.02
CA SER A 280 34.05 6.88 -1.12
C SER A 280 34.06 8.39 -0.90
N PHE A 281 33.25 8.90 0.02
CA PHE A 281 33.09 10.32 0.34
C PHE A 281 33.70 10.73 1.70
N GLY A 282 34.43 9.81 2.34
CA GLY A 282 35.02 10.00 3.65
C GLY A 282 34.04 9.76 4.81
N LEU A 283 34.56 9.88 6.03
CA LEU A 283 33.78 9.68 7.25
C LEU A 283 32.89 10.91 7.57
N PRO A 284 31.66 10.68 8.06
CA PRO A 284 30.85 11.74 8.69
C PRO A 284 31.42 12.14 10.06
N GLY A 285 30.68 12.92 10.85
CA GLY A 285 31.13 13.42 12.14
C GLY A 285 31.53 12.29 13.09
N VAL A 286 32.69 12.43 13.74
CA VAL A 286 33.19 11.51 14.77
C VAL A 286 33.22 12.24 16.11
N ASN A 287 32.60 11.64 17.12
CA ASN A 287 32.55 12.18 18.47
C ASN A 287 33.87 11.95 19.22
N LYS A 288 34.00 12.53 20.42
CA LYS A 288 35.22 12.44 21.25
C LYS A 288 35.58 11.01 21.68
N ALA A 289 34.64 10.07 21.61
CA ALA A 289 34.84 8.67 21.94
C ALA A 289 35.30 7.84 20.72
N GLY A 290 35.59 8.47 19.57
CA GLY A 290 35.98 7.78 18.35
C GLY A 290 34.83 7.05 17.67
N LYS A 291 33.58 7.43 17.95
CA LYS A 291 32.38 6.87 17.33
C LYS A 291 31.78 7.85 16.34
N VAL A 292 31.28 7.34 15.22
CA VAL A 292 30.55 8.16 14.25
C VAL A 292 29.22 8.60 14.88
N SER A 293 28.97 9.90 14.92
CA SER A 293 27.81 10.50 15.60
C SER A 293 26.49 10.31 14.84
N ASN A 294 26.54 9.96 13.54
CA ASN A 294 25.36 9.65 12.76
C ASN A 294 25.73 8.75 11.55
N GLY A 295 25.18 7.54 11.52
CA GLY A 295 25.44 6.52 10.50
C GLY A 295 24.79 6.76 9.14
N ASN A 296 23.91 7.76 8.99
CA ASN A 296 23.18 7.98 7.73
C ASN A 296 24.14 8.12 6.54
N TYR A 297 25.21 8.90 6.67
CA TYR A 297 26.16 9.13 5.58
C TYR A 297 27.17 7.99 5.37
N ILE A 298 27.30 7.06 6.33
CA ILE A 298 27.99 5.79 6.09
C ILE A 298 27.16 4.95 5.13
N TRP A 299 25.86 4.79 5.41
CA TRP A 299 24.95 4.08 4.52
C TRP A 299 24.90 4.69 3.13
N MET A 300 24.78 6.02 3.02
CA MET A 300 24.76 6.70 1.73
C MET A 300 26.03 6.45 0.91
N SER A 301 27.20 6.42 1.55
CA SER A 301 28.46 6.08 0.88
C SER A 301 28.46 4.61 0.42
N PHE A 302 28.00 3.69 1.28
CA PHE A 302 27.90 2.28 0.95
C PHE A 302 26.99 2.03 -0.26
N PHE A 303 25.78 2.58 -0.24
CA PHE A 303 24.83 2.43 -1.33
C PHE A 303 25.42 2.91 -2.66
N HIS A 304 26.06 4.10 -2.67
CA HIS A 304 26.74 4.59 -3.87
C HIS A 304 27.87 3.66 -4.33
N SER A 305 28.65 3.10 -3.39
CA SER A 305 29.78 2.23 -3.71
C SER A 305 29.37 0.88 -4.33
N TYR A 306 28.18 0.36 -3.99
CA TYR A 306 27.66 -0.88 -4.57
C TYR A 306 27.19 -0.72 -6.02
N LEU A 307 26.77 0.48 -6.43
CA LEU A 307 26.21 0.72 -7.76
C LEU A 307 27.26 0.58 -8.88
N SER A 308 26.88 -0.10 -9.95
CA SER A 308 27.57 -0.10 -11.24
C SER A 308 27.57 1.29 -11.88
N ASP A 309 28.35 1.51 -12.94
CA ASP A 309 28.42 2.80 -13.65
C ASP A 309 27.08 3.26 -14.26
N ARG A 310 26.08 2.37 -14.32
CA ARG A 310 24.70 2.69 -14.77
C ARG A 310 23.65 2.32 -13.72
N GLY A 311 24.08 2.03 -12.50
CA GLY A 311 23.21 1.58 -11.44
C GLY A 311 22.34 2.71 -10.91
N ARG A 312 21.17 2.32 -10.40
CA ARG A 312 20.21 3.21 -9.72
C ARG A 312 19.97 2.81 -8.29
N ALA A 313 19.81 3.79 -7.41
CA ALA A 313 19.41 3.53 -6.04
C ALA A 313 18.15 4.30 -5.65
N GLY A 314 17.36 3.72 -4.74
CA GLY A 314 16.31 4.43 -4.03
C GLY A 314 16.35 4.06 -2.55
N ILE A 315 16.55 5.06 -1.71
CA ILE A 315 16.93 4.88 -0.30
C ILE A 315 16.00 5.74 0.55
N VAL A 316 15.35 5.12 1.53
CA VAL A 316 14.62 5.89 2.54
C VAL A 316 15.59 6.39 3.59
N MET A 317 15.49 7.67 3.95
CA MET A 317 16.35 8.29 4.95
C MET A 317 15.58 9.27 5.82
N SER A 318 16.08 9.54 7.03
CA SER A 318 15.56 10.61 7.87
C SER A 318 15.65 11.95 7.15
N SER A 319 14.60 12.79 7.23
CA SER A 319 14.61 14.15 6.66
C SER A 319 15.74 15.03 7.20
N GLN A 320 16.32 14.69 8.36
CA GLN A 320 17.47 15.43 8.90
C GLN A 320 18.74 15.25 8.05
N ALA A 321 18.84 14.17 7.28
CA ALA A 321 20.02 13.89 6.47
C ALA A 321 20.24 14.92 5.37
N SER A 322 19.18 15.46 4.74
CA SER A 322 19.30 16.39 3.61
C SER A 322 19.77 17.79 3.98
N SER A 323 19.68 18.15 5.25
CA SER A 323 20.10 19.47 5.75
C SER A 323 21.14 19.40 6.87
N ALA A 324 21.69 18.22 7.16
CA ALA A 324 22.69 18.06 8.23
C ALA A 324 23.91 18.97 7.98
N GLY A 325 24.38 19.65 9.04
CA GLY A 325 25.54 20.55 9.01
C GLY A 325 26.87 19.83 9.20
N GLY A 326 27.93 20.58 9.49
CA GLY A 326 29.20 20.00 9.97
C GLY A 326 29.92 19.11 8.95
N GLN A 327 30.35 17.93 9.39
CA GLN A 327 31.10 17.00 8.55
C GLN A 327 30.17 16.26 7.56
N GLU A 328 28.93 16.02 7.97
CA GLU A 328 27.85 15.46 7.14
C GLU A 328 27.58 16.35 5.92
N ALA A 329 27.61 17.68 6.08
CA ALA A 329 27.49 18.63 4.98
C ALA A 329 28.60 18.45 3.93
N LYS A 330 29.84 18.18 4.36
CA LYS A 330 30.97 17.95 3.44
C LYS A 330 30.84 16.63 2.68
N VAL A 331 30.37 15.58 3.35
CA VAL A 331 30.09 14.28 2.70
C VAL A 331 28.97 14.47 1.67
N ARG A 332 27.88 15.15 2.03
CA ARG A 332 26.78 15.49 1.11
C ARG A 332 27.26 16.30 -0.09
N GLU A 333 28.07 17.34 0.14
CA GLU A 333 28.65 18.15 -0.93
C GLU A 333 29.49 17.29 -1.89
N ALA A 334 30.33 16.39 -1.36
CA ALA A 334 31.13 15.48 -2.18
C ALA A 334 30.25 14.54 -3.02
N MET A 335 29.16 14.02 -2.45
CA MET A 335 28.17 13.21 -3.16
C MET A 335 27.46 13.99 -4.27
N VAL A 336 26.98 15.20 -3.99
CA VAL A 336 26.30 16.05 -5.00
C VAL A 336 27.24 16.39 -6.16
N LYS A 337 28.53 16.57 -5.87
CA LYS A 337 29.55 16.87 -6.88
C LYS A 337 29.86 15.71 -7.83
N THR A 338 29.45 14.47 -7.53
CA THR A 338 29.56 13.38 -8.51
C THR A 338 28.56 13.54 -9.65
N GLY A 339 27.45 14.24 -9.40
CA GLY A 339 26.33 14.36 -10.33
C GLY A 339 25.37 13.16 -10.32
N ASP A 340 25.58 12.19 -9.43
CA ASP A 340 24.79 10.95 -9.38
C ASP A 340 23.51 11.07 -8.53
N ILE A 341 23.41 12.07 -7.65
CA ILE A 341 22.14 12.36 -6.97
C ILE A 341 21.12 12.77 -8.04
N ASP A 342 20.01 12.04 -8.13
CA ASP A 342 19.03 12.18 -9.22
C ASP A 342 17.78 12.92 -8.75
N ILE A 343 17.11 12.37 -7.72
CA ILE A 343 15.81 12.85 -7.25
C ILE A 343 15.80 12.85 -5.72
N MET A 344 15.23 13.91 -5.15
CA MET A 344 14.95 14.02 -3.73
C MET A 344 13.45 14.11 -3.54
N CYS A 345 12.85 13.14 -2.85
CA CYS A 345 11.41 13.11 -2.60
C CYS A 345 11.09 13.25 -1.11
N ALA A 346 10.50 14.37 -0.71
CA ALA A 346 10.09 14.60 0.68
C ALA A 346 8.73 13.94 0.96
N ILE A 347 8.69 13.13 2.02
CA ILE A 347 7.50 12.44 2.49
C ILE A 347 7.13 12.99 3.85
N ARG A 348 5.83 13.20 4.06
CA ARG A 348 5.34 13.66 5.36
C ARG A 348 5.48 12.58 6.44
N GLY A 349 5.37 12.98 7.71
CA GLY A 349 5.24 12.03 8.81
C GLY A 349 3.97 11.15 8.69
N ASN A 350 3.90 10.11 9.52
CA ASN A 350 2.77 9.17 9.65
C ASN A 350 2.57 8.16 8.50
N PHE A 351 3.56 8.01 7.62
CA PHE A 351 3.62 6.84 6.71
C PHE A 351 4.11 5.59 7.44
N PHE A 352 5.09 5.73 8.32
CA PHE A 352 5.57 4.63 9.16
C PHE A 352 4.59 4.32 10.28
N TYR A 353 4.29 3.04 10.45
CA TYR A 353 3.32 2.52 11.42
C TYR A 353 3.76 2.68 12.88
N THR A 354 5.07 2.55 13.13
CA THR A 354 5.64 2.53 14.48
C THR A 354 5.97 3.91 15.05
N ARG A 355 6.31 4.90 14.20
CA ARG A 355 6.71 6.24 14.64
C ARG A 355 6.32 7.32 13.63
N THR A 356 5.93 8.48 14.16
CA THR A 356 5.67 9.69 13.38
C THR A 356 6.99 10.40 13.05
N VAL A 357 7.73 9.89 12.07
CA VAL A 357 8.97 10.53 11.58
C VAL A 357 8.78 10.90 10.11
N PRO A 358 9.03 12.16 9.70
CA PRO A 358 9.10 12.50 8.30
C PRO A 358 10.37 11.90 7.68
N CYS A 359 10.25 11.33 6.49
CA CYS A 359 11.38 10.78 5.75
C CYS A 359 11.51 11.44 4.39
N GLU A 360 12.65 11.20 3.78
CA GLU A 360 12.88 11.51 2.37
C GLU A 360 13.31 10.22 1.66
N ILE A 361 12.94 10.12 0.39
CA ILE A 361 13.46 9.09 -0.50
C ILE A 361 14.53 9.75 -1.37
N TRP A 362 15.75 9.24 -1.24
CA TRP A 362 16.91 9.67 -2.00
C TRP A 362 17.09 8.74 -3.18
N PHE A 363 17.14 9.29 -4.38
CA PHE A 363 17.45 8.53 -5.59
C PHE A 363 18.81 8.88 -6.13
N MET A 364 19.55 7.86 -6.53
CA MET A 364 20.81 7.99 -7.26
C MET A 364 20.67 7.34 -8.63
N ASP A 365 21.31 7.92 -9.64
CA ASP A 365 21.43 7.34 -10.97
C ASP A 365 22.81 7.69 -11.55
N LYS A 366 23.72 6.71 -11.57
CA LYS A 366 25.06 6.88 -12.18
C LYS A 366 25.00 6.95 -13.71
N GLY A 367 23.90 6.44 -14.29
CA GLY A 367 23.59 6.45 -15.71
C GLY A 367 22.89 7.72 -16.20
N LYS A 368 22.82 8.80 -15.40
CA LYS A 368 22.17 10.05 -15.81
C LYS A 368 22.68 10.57 -17.16
N PRO A 369 21.78 11.03 -18.05
CA PRO A 369 22.19 11.65 -19.30
C PRO A 369 22.93 12.97 -19.02
N GLU A 370 23.83 13.35 -19.93
CA GLU A 370 24.76 14.47 -19.71
C GLU A 370 24.06 15.78 -19.32
N HIS A 371 22.95 16.11 -19.99
CA HIS A 371 22.19 17.34 -19.72
C HIS A 371 21.50 17.38 -18.34
N LEU A 372 21.42 16.24 -17.63
CA LEU A 372 20.88 16.12 -16.27
C LEU A 372 21.97 15.89 -15.21
N ARG A 373 23.24 15.72 -15.61
CA ARG A 373 24.34 15.38 -14.69
C ARG A 373 24.50 16.40 -13.56
N ASP A 374 24.28 17.68 -13.87
CA ASP A 374 24.39 18.78 -12.90
C ASP A 374 23.04 19.23 -12.33
N LYS A 375 21.99 18.39 -12.44
CA LYS A 375 20.64 18.70 -11.98
C LYS A 375 20.12 17.67 -10.99
N VAL A 376 19.26 18.10 -10.07
CA VAL A 376 18.55 17.25 -9.11
C VAL A 376 17.08 17.64 -9.14
N LEU A 377 16.18 16.66 -9.29
CA LEU A 377 14.75 16.89 -9.20
C LEU A 377 14.33 16.95 -7.73
N MET A 378 13.87 18.10 -7.27
CA MET A 378 13.30 18.28 -5.92
C MET A 378 11.80 18.04 -6.00
N LEU A 379 11.32 16.98 -5.36
CA LEU A 379 9.91 16.59 -5.29
C LEU A 379 9.43 16.66 -3.83
N ASP A 380 8.37 17.41 -3.58
CA ASP A 380 7.76 17.55 -2.27
C ASP A 380 6.38 16.90 -2.24
N ALA A 381 6.35 15.63 -1.85
CA ALA A 381 5.12 14.84 -1.77
C ALA A 381 4.43 14.97 -0.40
N ARG A 382 4.84 15.90 0.49
CA ARG A 382 4.28 16.02 1.84
C ARG A 382 2.78 16.34 1.85
N HIS A 383 2.27 16.93 0.77
CA HIS A 383 0.86 17.28 0.61
C HIS A 383 0.07 16.28 -0.27
N VAL A 384 0.71 15.23 -0.76
CA VAL A 384 0.07 14.16 -1.55
C VAL A 384 -0.05 12.93 -0.66
N PHE A 385 -1.24 12.61 -0.18
CA PHE A 385 -1.49 11.42 0.64
C PHE A 385 -2.99 11.12 0.72
N ARG A 386 -3.35 9.91 1.11
CA ARG A 386 -4.70 9.59 1.60
C ARG A 386 -4.64 9.25 3.09
N LYS A 387 -5.75 9.49 3.77
CA LYS A 387 -5.92 9.12 5.19
C LYS A 387 -6.45 7.69 5.28
N VAL A 388 -5.59 6.74 5.67
CA VAL A 388 -5.99 5.34 5.89
C VAL A 388 -6.67 5.20 7.25
N THR A 389 -6.06 5.79 8.27
CA THR A 389 -6.65 5.93 9.60
C THR A 389 -6.45 7.35 10.11
N ARG A 390 -6.94 7.65 11.32
CA ARG A 390 -6.66 8.93 11.98
C ARG A 390 -5.15 9.20 12.16
N LYS A 391 -4.32 8.15 12.18
CA LYS A 391 -2.87 8.23 12.46
C LYS A 391 -1.97 7.77 11.33
N ILE A 392 -2.49 7.05 10.33
CA ILE A 392 -1.69 6.41 9.28
C ILE A 392 -2.08 6.98 7.92
N PHE A 393 -1.07 7.35 7.15
CA PHE A 393 -1.18 7.82 5.78
C PHE A 393 -0.42 6.91 4.84
N ASP A 394 -0.89 6.83 3.60
CA ASP A 394 -0.18 6.20 2.49
C ASP A 394 -0.50 6.98 1.19
N PHE A 395 0.00 6.47 0.07
CA PHE A 395 -0.42 6.91 -1.25
C PHE A 395 -1.54 6.01 -1.76
N SER A 396 -2.58 6.59 -2.37
CA SER A 396 -3.41 5.79 -3.27
C SER A 396 -2.60 5.36 -4.50
N PRO A 397 -3.02 4.30 -5.22
CA PRO A 397 -2.36 3.90 -6.47
C PRO A 397 -2.23 5.06 -7.47
N GLU A 398 -3.27 5.90 -7.60
CA GLU A 398 -3.26 7.05 -8.51
C GLU A 398 -2.35 8.17 -8.02
N GLN A 399 -2.32 8.46 -6.71
CA GLN A 399 -1.37 9.43 -6.15
C GLN A 399 0.08 9.02 -6.41
N MET A 400 0.39 7.73 -6.26
CA MET A 400 1.71 7.20 -6.59
C MET A 400 2.00 7.31 -8.09
N LYS A 401 1.09 6.85 -8.95
CA LYS A 401 1.22 6.99 -10.42
C LYS A 401 1.44 8.45 -10.83
N ASN A 402 0.74 9.38 -10.20
CA ASN A 402 0.90 10.82 -10.45
C ASN A 402 2.30 11.30 -10.10
N LEU A 403 2.81 10.98 -8.91
CA LEU A 403 4.19 11.32 -8.50
C LEU A 403 5.22 10.66 -9.44
N THR A 404 5.04 9.39 -9.81
CA THR A 404 5.89 8.70 -10.78
C THR A 404 5.85 9.38 -12.16
N SER A 405 4.70 9.88 -12.59
CA SER A 405 4.57 10.55 -13.89
C SER A 405 5.36 11.85 -13.99
N ILE A 406 5.59 12.54 -12.87
CA ILE A 406 6.50 13.70 -12.81
C ILE A 406 7.93 13.26 -13.13
N VAL A 407 8.34 12.08 -12.66
CA VAL A 407 9.64 11.48 -13.00
C VAL A 407 9.71 11.08 -14.47
N TRP A 408 8.61 10.62 -15.08
CA TRP A 408 8.57 10.39 -16.53
C TRP A 408 8.80 11.67 -17.30
N LEU A 409 8.15 12.78 -16.93
CA LEU A 409 8.37 14.09 -17.54
C LEU A 409 9.82 14.55 -17.38
N TYR A 410 10.40 14.39 -16.18
CA TYR A 410 11.82 14.66 -15.92
C TYR A 410 12.75 13.84 -16.82
N ARG A 411 12.37 12.60 -17.15
CA ARG A 411 13.11 11.70 -18.04
C ARG A 411 12.75 11.87 -19.53
N GLY A 412 11.95 12.87 -19.91
CA GLY A 412 11.54 13.11 -21.29
C GLY A 412 10.55 12.09 -21.85
N GLN A 413 9.83 11.38 -21.00
CA GLN A 413 8.87 10.32 -21.36
C GLN A 413 7.44 10.88 -21.45
N GLU A 414 7.26 11.96 -22.21
CA GLU A 414 5.99 12.69 -22.37
C GLU A 414 4.84 11.77 -22.81
N GLY A 415 5.12 10.77 -23.65
CA GLY A 415 4.11 9.80 -24.10
C GLY A 415 3.55 8.91 -22.98
N ARG A 416 4.34 8.53 -21.96
CA ARG A 416 3.85 7.76 -20.81
C ARG A 416 2.94 8.62 -19.94
N PHE A 417 3.30 9.89 -19.76
CA PHE A 417 2.46 10.86 -19.05
C PHE A 417 1.11 11.05 -19.75
N ALA A 418 1.13 11.29 -21.07
CA ALA A 418 -0.10 11.43 -21.86
C ALA A 418 -0.96 10.15 -21.79
N GLY A 419 -0.33 8.97 -21.86
CA GLY A 419 -1.03 7.69 -21.71
C GLY A 419 -1.72 7.51 -20.35
N LEU A 420 -1.09 7.94 -19.25
CA LEU A 420 -1.71 7.89 -17.92
C LEU A 420 -2.91 8.84 -17.80
N VAL A 421 -2.78 10.08 -18.30
CA VAL A 421 -3.90 11.03 -18.31
C VAL A 421 -5.05 10.46 -19.16
N GLN A 422 -4.74 9.84 -20.30
CA GLN A 422 -5.73 9.18 -21.14
C GLN A 422 -6.42 8.00 -20.42
N GLU A 423 -5.67 7.18 -19.67
CA GLU A 423 -6.20 6.09 -18.84
C GLU A 423 -7.22 6.61 -17.83
N TYR A 424 -6.88 7.69 -17.11
CA TYR A 424 -7.78 8.31 -16.15
C TYR A 424 -9.05 8.85 -16.80
N LEU A 425 -8.95 9.62 -17.88
CA LEU A 425 -10.12 10.17 -18.56
C LEU A 425 -11.01 9.07 -19.17
N ASN A 426 -10.41 8.01 -19.73
CA ASN A 426 -11.16 6.87 -20.23
C ASN A 426 -11.88 6.11 -19.10
N THR A 427 -11.22 5.96 -17.95
CA THR A 427 -11.83 5.34 -16.78
C THR A 427 -12.99 6.19 -16.27
N ALA A 428 -12.79 7.50 -16.12
CA ALA A 428 -13.84 8.43 -15.72
C ALA A 428 -15.06 8.37 -16.66
N ARG A 429 -14.81 8.33 -17.97
CA ARG A 429 -15.86 8.17 -19.00
C ARG A 429 -16.60 6.85 -18.85
N ALA A 430 -15.89 5.74 -18.73
CA ALA A 430 -16.48 4.41 -18.61
C ALA A 430 -17.36 4.28 -17.36
N GLU A 431 -16.87 4.76 -16.22
CA GLU A 431 -17.61 4.77 -14.95
C GLU A 431 -18.88 5.65 -15.04
N ALA A 432 -18.78 6.82 -15.67
CA ALA A 432 -19.94 7.69 -15.88
C ALA A 432 -20.99 7.03 -16.79
N GLN A 433 -20.56 6.35 -17.86
CA GLN A 433 -21.44 5.66 -18.81
C GLN A 433 -22.05 4.38 -18.22
N ALA A 434 -21.40 3.76 -17.24
CA ALA A 434 -21.88 2.58 -16.54
C ALA A 434 -22.84 2.90 -15.36
N ALA A 435 -23.04 4.18 -15.01
CA ALA A 435 -23.89 4.57 -13.90
C ALA A 435 -25.37 4.23 -14.17
N ASP A 436 -25.90 3.24 -13.44
CA ASP A 436 -27.29 2.80 -13.54
C ASP A 436 -28.10 3.18 -12.30
N PHE A 437 -29.10 4.04 -12.51
CA PHE A 437 -29.95 4.59 -11.45
C PHE A 437 -31.22 3.74 -11.18
N ALA A 438 -31.49 2.72 -12.00
CA ALA A 438 -32.78 2.02 -12.01
C ALA A 438 -33.13 1.38 -10.67
N ASP A 439 -32.22 0.58 -10.11
CA ASP A 439 -32.45 -0.16 -8.86
C ASP A 439 -32.61 0.78 -7.66
N LEU A 440 -31.85 1.88 -7.63
CA LEU A 440 -31.92 2.86 -6.56
C LEU A 440 -33.23 3.66 -6.63
N LEU A 441 -33.63 4.10 -7.83
CA LEU A 441 -34.92 4.77 -8.04
C LEU A 441 -36.08 3.86 -7.65
N ALA A 442 -36.05 2.59 -8.06
CA ALA A 442 -37.06 1.60 -7.69
C ALA A 442 -37.15 1.41 -6.18
N SER A 443 -36.01 1.34 -5.49
CA SER A 443 -35.95 1.22 -4.02
C SER A 443 -36.59 2.42 -3.32
N PHE A 444 -36.32 3.64 -3.80
CA PHE A 444 -36.95 4.84 -3.27
C PHE A 444 -38.45 4.91 -3.56
N ASP A 445 -38.90 4.52 -4.75
CA ASP A 445 -40.32 4.49 -5.12
C ASP A 445 -41.12 3.53 -4.22
N VAL A 446 -40.56 2.34 -3.95
CA VAL A 446 -41.17 1.35 -3.04
C VAL A 446 -41.23 1.90 -1.60
N ALA A 447 -40.14 2.48 -1.11
CA ALA A 447 -40.08 3.07 0.23
C ALA A 447 -41.09 4.21 0.40
N ASN A 448 -41.13 5.16 -0.55
CA ASN A 448 -42.07 6.25 -0.55
C ASN A 448 -43.53 5.76 -0.57
N SER A 449 -43.83 4.74 -1.40
CA SER A 449 -45.17 4.13 -1.46
C SER A 449 -45.59 3.46 -0.15
N HIS A 450 -44.65 2.90 0.60
CA HIS A 450 -44.91 2.34 1.93
C HIS A 450 -45.15 3.45 2.96
N PHE A 451 -44.23 4.42 3.08
CA PHE A 451 -44.32 5.48 4.09
C PHE A 451 -45.52 6.42 3.87
N ALA A 452 -45.89 6.70 2.62
CA ALA A 452 -47.04 7.55 2.28
C ALA A 452 -48.40 7.02 2.80
N LYS A 453 -48.47 5.74 3.21
CA LYS A 453 -49.66 5.16 3.86
C LYS A 453 -49.80 5.57 5.33
N HIS A 454 -48.72 6.06 5.94
CA HIS A 454 -48.58 6.23 7.39
C HIS A 454 -48.09 7.61 7.82
N SER A 455 -47.36 8.33 6.97
CA SER A 455 -46.79 9.65 7.26
C SER A 455 -46.82 10.59 6.05
N ASP A 456 -46.56 11.87 6.28
CA ASP A 456 -46.35 12.84 5.20
C ASP A 456 -44.99 12.60 4.54
N THR A 457 -45.03 12.41 3.22
CA THR A 457 -43.87 12.08 2.37
C THR A 457 -43.72 13.06 1.21
N ALA A 458 -44.38 14.23 1.26
CA ALA A 458 -44.35 15.22 0.17
C ALA A 458 -42.92 15.58 -0.25
N ASP A 459 -42.03 15.85 0.71
CA ASP A 459 -40.62 16.18 0.47
C ASP A 459 -39.86 15.01 -0.17
N LEU A 460 -40.06 13.78 0.34
CA LEU A 460 -39.43 12.58 -0.21
C LEU A 460 -39.87 12.33 -1.65
N LYS A 461 -41.18 12.43 -1.93
CA LYS A 461 -41.74 12.28 -3.27
C LYS A 461 -41.22 13.35 -4.24
N ALA A 462 -41.14 14.60 -3.80
CA ALA A 462 -40.60 15.69 -4.61
C ALA A 462 -39.10 15.48 -4.91
N GLY A 463 -38.33 15.06 -3.90
CA GLY A 463 -36.92 14.72 -4.05
C GLY A 463 -36.69 13.57 -5.04
N ILE A 464 -37.47 12.48 -4.96
CA ILE A 464 -37.37 11.36 -5.92
C ILE A 464 -37.63 11.82 -7.36
N ALA A 465 -38.63 12.68 -7.56
CA ALA A 465 -38.94 13.22 -8.90
C ALA A 465 -37.80 14.09 -9.44
N LYS A 466 -37.20 14.94 -8.59
CA LYS A 466 -36.02 15.74 -8.92
C LYS A 466 -34.82 14.84 -9.26
N PHE A 467 -34.51 13.88 -8.39
CA PHE A 467 -33.40 12.94 -8.58
C PHE A 467 -33.52 12.17 -9.90
N ARG A 468 -34.73 11.74 -10.27
CA ARG A 468 -34.99 11.10 -11.57
C ARG A 468 -34.65 12.02 -12.75
N SER A 469 -35.08 13.28 -12.70
CA SER A 469 -34.76 14.27 -13.73
C SER A 469 -33.26 14.56 -13.82
N ASP A 470 -32.58 14.69 -12.68
CA ASP A 470 -31.15 14.94 -12.62
C ASP A 470 -30.35 13.72 -13.14
N ALA A 471 -30.81 12.50 -12.84
CA ALA A 471 -30.22 11.26 -13.35
C ALA A 471 -30.34 11.14 -14.87
N GLU A 472 -31.50 11.46 -15.45
CA GLU A 472 -31.68 11.50 -16.92
C GLU A 472 -30.73 12.52 -17.57
N GLY A 473 -30.57 13.69 -16.94
CA GLY A 473 -29.59 14.70 -17.36
C GLY A 473 -28.16 14.19 -17.33
N PHE A 474 -27.75 13.53 -16.25
CA PHE A 474 -26.42 12.93 -16.12
C PHE A 474 -26.14 11.87 -17.17
N ILE A 475 -27.10 10.96 -17.42
CA ILE A 475 -26.97 9.92 -18.45
C ILE A 475 -26.75 10.55 -19.82
N ALA A 476 -27.51 11.61 -20.15
CA ALA A 476 -27.33 12.33 -21.41
C ALA A 476 -25.94 12.99 -21.51
N THR A 477 -25.45 13.63 -20.45
CA THR A 477 -24.09 14.19 -20.39
C THR A 477 -23.03 13.11 -20.56
N ALA A 478 -23.14 12.00 -19.83
CA ALA A 478 -22.18 10.88 -19.87
C ALA A 478 -22.13 10.22 -21.26
N ALA A 479 -23.28 10.07 -21.92
CA ALA A 479 -23.37 9.54 -23.27
C ALA A 479 -22.74 10.46 -24.32
N ALA A 480 -22.71 11.77 -24.06
CA ALA A 480 -22.12 12.78 -24.96
C ALA A 480 -20.61 12.98 -24.77
N LEU A 481 -19.98 12.33 -23.78
CA LEU A 481 -18.55 12.48 -23.53
C LEU A 481 -17.71 11.97 -24.72
N PRO A 482 -16.70 12.74 -25.17
CA PRO A 482 -15.93 12.40 -26.36
C PRO A 482 -14.99 11.22 -26.13
N GLU A 483 -14.54 10.62 -27.23
CA GLU A 483 -13.36 9.76 -27.20
C GLU A 483 -12.10 10.58 -26.87
N VAL A 484 -11.20 9.98 -26.10
CA VAL A 484 -10.02 10.66 -25.59
C VAL A 484 -8.80 10.23 -26.42
N ALA A 485 -8.24 11.16 -27.19
CA ALA A 485 -6.98 10.94 -27.92
C ALA A 485 -5.75 11.19 -27.02
N ALA A 486 -4.63 10.52 -27.29
CA ALA A 486 -3.41 10.56 -26.47
C ALA A 486 -2.52 11.81 -26.73
N GLU A 487 -3.12 12.92 -27.15
CA GLU A 487 -2.43 14.19 -27.43
C GLU A 487 -2.78 15.19 -26.34
N ILE A 488 -1.81 15.90 -25.77
CA ILE A 488 -2.03 16.78 -24.60
C ILE A 488 -3.16 17.78 -24.82
N THR A 489 -3.21 18.44 -25.98
CA THR A 489 -4.28 19.40 -26.30
C THR A 489 -5.66 18.73 -26.36
N ALA A 490 -5.74 17.49 -26.85
CA ALA A 490 -6.99 16.73 -26.87
C ALA A 490 -7.38 16.24 -25.47
N LEU A 491 -6.40 15.84 -24.65
CA LEU A 491 -6.60 15.45 -23.25
C LEU A 491 -7.14 16.61 -22.42
N THR A 492 -6.56 17.80 -22.55
CA THR A 492 -7.06 19.02 -21.89
C THR A 492 -8.47 19.38 -22.33
N ALA A 493 -8.78 19.28 -23.62
CA ALA A 493 -10.12 19.53 -24.12
C ALA A 493 -11.14 18.49 -23.60
N ALA A 494 -10.74 17.21 -23.52
CA ALA A 494 -11.58 16.14 -22.99
C ALA A 494 -11.83 16.29 -21.49
N GLN A 495 -10.81 16.63 -20.69
CA GLN A 495 -10.95 16.92 -19.27
C GLN A 495 -11.94 18.08 -19.06
N ALA A 496 -11.77 19.20 -19.77
CA ALA A 496 -12.68 20.34 -19.66
C ALA A 496 -14.13 19.99 -20.05
N ALA A 497 -14.31 19.09 -21.02
CA ALA A 497 -15.63 18.59 -21.42
C ALA A 497 -16.26 17.64 -20.38
N MET A 498 -15.46 17.03 -19.49
CA MET A 498 -15.92 16.16 -18.41
C MET A 498 -16.31 16.93 -17.14
N GLN A 499 -15.92 18.21 -16.99
CA GLN A 499 -16.25 19.01 -15.81
C GLN A 499 -17.77 19.05 -15.50
N PRO A 500 -18.68 19.27 -16.48
CA PRO A 500 -20.12 19.24 -16.22
C PRO A 500 -20.61 17.88 -15.70
N MET A 501 -20.00 16.77 -16.16
CA MET A 501 -20.31 15.43 -15.66
C MET A 501 -19.86 15.29 -14.20
N ALA A 502 -18.66 15.76 -13.85
CA ALA A 502 -18.14 15.70 -12.49
C ALA A 502 -19.02 16.51 -11.51
N ASP A 503 -19.48 17.69 -11.92
CA ASP A 503 -20.37 18.55 -11.13
C ASP A 503 -21.75 17.90 -10.93
N GLN A 504 -22.34 17.34 -11.99
CA GLN A 504 -23.60 16.61 -11.92
C GLN A 504 -23.48 15.38 -11.01
N ALA A 505 -22.38 14.61 -11.11
CA ALA A 505 -22.12 13.49 -10.22
C ALA A 505 -22.04 13.93 -8.75
N LYS A 506 -21.38 15.05 -8.44
CA LYS A 506 -21.29 15.61 -7.08
C LYS A 506 -22.68 15.95 -6.53
N ALA A 507 -23.51 16.59 -7.36
CA ALA A 507 -24.87 16.95 -7.01
C ALA A 507 -25.75 15.70 -6.77
N LEU A 508 -25.65 14.69 -7.64
CA LEU A 508 -26.40 13.44 -7.51
C LEU A 508 -26.00 12.65 -6.26
N ILE A 509 -24.70 12.57 -5.93
CA ILE A 509 -24.25 11.91 -4.69
C ILE A 509 -24.89 12.57 -3.46
N ARG A 510 -24.89 13.92 -3.41
CA ARG A 510 -25.53 14.68 -2.32
C ARG A 510 -27.04 14.46 -2.27
N GLU A 511 -27.70 14.42 -3.42
CA GLU A 511 -29.14 14.15 -3.51
C GLU A 511 -29.48 12.73 -3.03
N ILE A 512 -28.70 11.72 -3.41
CA ILE A 512 -28.85 10.33 -2.94
C ILE A 512 -28.76 10.26 -1.41
N ASP A 513 -27.78 10.94 -0.81
CA ASP A 513 -27.61 11.00 0.63
C ASP A 513 -28.77 11.74 1.32
N HIS A 514 -29.25 12.82 0.71
CA HIS A 514 -30.40 13.57 1.19
C HIS A 514 -31.69 12.73 1.17
N LEU A 515 -31.96 12.02 0.07
CA LEU A 515 -33.10 11.11 -0.05
C LEU A 515 -33.04 9.97 0.97
N GLY A 516 -31.85 9.45 1.25
CA GLY A 516 -31.65 8.49 2.34
C GLY A 516 -32.09 9.03 3.70
N LYS A 517 -31.76 10.30 4.01
CA LYS A 517 -32.18 10.98 5.25
C LYS A 517 -33.69 11.24 5.28
N LEU A 518 -34.29 11.64 4.15
CA LEU A 518 -35.75 11.83 4.06
C LEU A 518 -36.50 10.50 4.23
N ALA A 519 -36.00 9.40 3.66
CA ALA A 519 -36.56 8.08 3.85
C ALA A 519 -36.49 7.63 5.32
N GLN A 520 -35.36 7.88 6.00
CA GLN A 520 -35.22 7.62 7.43
C GLN A 520 -36.24 8.43 8.26
N LYS A 521 -36.35 9.73 8.00
CA LYS A 521 -37.32 10.61 8.68
C LYS A 521 -38.76 10.14 8.47
N ALA A 522 -39.12 9.71 7.26
CA ALA A 522 -40.44 9.18 6.94
C ALA A 522 -40.74 7.87 7.67
N GLN A 523 -39.73 7.02 7.85
CA GLN A 523 -39.83 5.81 8.67
C GLN A 523 -40.04 6.13 10.15
N ASP A 524 -39.29 7.08 10.71
CA ASP A 524 -39.44 7.46 12.12
C ASP A 524 -40.84 8.02 12.40
N ALA A 525 -41.36 8.83 11.48
CA ALA A 525 -42.74 9.33 11.55
C ALA A 525 -43.79 8.20 11.42
N THR A 526 -43.54 7.21 10.55
CA THR A 526 -44.39 6.02 10.38
C THR A 526 -44.47 5.21 11.68
N VAL A 527 -43.34 5.02 12.36
CA VAL A 527 -43.27 4.33 13.66
C VAL A 527 -43.93 5.14 14.77
N ALA A 528 -43.71 6.45 14.82
CA ALA A 528 -44.38 7.35 15.78
C ALA A 528 -45.91 7.35 15.60
N GLY A 529 -46.40 7.13 14.37
CA GLY A 529 -47.81 6.93 14.04
C GLY A 529 -48.39 5.56 14.43
N GLY A 530 -47.61 4.68 15.07
CA GLY A 530 -48.05 3.38 15.59
C GLY A 530 -47.83 2.19 14.65
N ALA A 531 -47.15 2.36 13.52
CA ALA A 531 -46.83 1.26 12.61
C ALA A 531 -45.63 0.42 13.10
N LYS A 532 -45.55 -0.84 12.65
CA LYS A 532 -44.43 -1.74 12.99
C LYS A 532 -43.16 -1.32 12.25
N ALA A 533 -42.06 -1.16 12.97
CA ALA A 533 -40.78 -0.73 12.41
C ALA A 533 -40.11 -1.73 11.45
N ALA A 534 -40.48 -3.02 11.48
CA ALA A 534 -39.76 -4.08 10.77
C ALA A 534 -39.74 -3.90 9.24
N GLU A 535 -40.88 -3.55 8.64
CA GLU A 535 -41.00 -3.42 7.18
C GLU A 535 -40.24 -2.20 6.66
N GLY A 536 -40.40 -1.04 7.30
CA GLY A 536 -39.66 0.16 6.91
C GLY A 536 -38.15 0.05 7.15
N LYS A 537 -37.70 -0.64 8.21
CA LYS A 537 -36.27 -0.96 8.40
C LYS A 537 -35.71 -1.78 7.25
N LYS A 538 -36.45 -2.80 6.77
CA LYS A 538 -36.05 -3.60 5.61
C LYS A 538 -35.89 -2.74 4.35
N LEU A 539 -36.82 -1.81 4.11
CA LEU A 539 -36.76 -0.89 2.97
C LEU A 539 -35.56 0.05 3.03
N LEU A 540 -35.23 0.56 4.21
CA LEU A 540 -34.02 1.37 4.44
C LEU A 540 -32.74 0.56 4.21
N THR A 541 -32.71 -0.72 4.60
CA THR A 541 -31.61 -1.63 4.29
C THR A 541 -31.45 -1.81 2.78
N THR A 542 -32.54 -2.04 2.04
CA THR A 542 -32.49 -2.16 0.57
C THR A 542 -32.01 -0.86 -0.09
N ILE A 543 -32.45 0.31 0.39
CA ILE A 543 -31.91 1.60 -0.08
C ILE A 543 -30.41 1.70 0.24
N ALA A 544 -29.97 1.33 1.43
CA ALA A 544 -28.56 1.37 1.80
C ALA A 544 -27.71 0.44 0.92
N GLU A 545 -28.19 -0.78 0.66
CA GLU A 545 -27.54 -1.75 -0.24
C GLU A 545 -27.46 -1.20 -1.67
N ALA A 546 -28.55 -0.64 -2.21
CA ALA A 546 -28.57 -0.03 -3.54
C ALA A 546 -27.72 1.26 -3.63
N ARG A 547 -27.42 1.91 -2.49
CA ARG A 547 -26.50 3.06 -2.41
C ARG A 547 -25.04 2.63 -2.37
N VAL A 548 -24.72 1.50 -1.73
CA VAL A 548 -23.35 1.11 -1.38
C VAL A 548 -22.80 0.01 -2.28
N ALA A 549 -21.82 0.36 -3.12
CA ALA A 549 -20.68 -0.49 -3.43
C ALA A 549 -19.51 0.38 -3.91
N LEU A 550 -18.55 0.58 -3.02
CA LEU A 550 -17.13 0.63 -3.41
C LEU A 550 -16.54 -0.67 -2.85
N THR A 551 -16.87 -1.79 -3.49
CA THR A 551 -16.14 -3.02 -3.20
C THR A 551 -14.73 -2.85 -3.77
N GLY A 552 -13.71 -3.25 -3.03
CA GLY A 552 -12.32 -3.30 -3.53
C GLY A 552 -12.11 -4.40 -4.58
N ASP A 553 -13.19 -4.86 -5.22
CA ASP A 553 -13.26 -5.92 -6.19
C ASP A 553 -13.64 -5.30 -7.55
N PRO A 554 -12.76 -5.34 -8.56
CA PRO A 554 -13.02 -4.79 -9.89
C PRO A 554 -14.14 -5.51 -10.66
N GLU A 555 -14.50 -6.74 -10.28
CA GLU A 555 -15.53 -7.54 -10.97
C GLU A 555 -16.93 -7.40 -10.35
N VAL A 556 -17.05 -6.71 -9.22
CA VAL A 556 -18.36 -6.41 -8.62
C VAL A 556 -18.95 -5.17 -9.28
N HIS A 557 -20.15 -5.31 -9.85
CA HIS A 557 -20.94 -4.17 -10.31
C HIS A 557 -21.04 -3.11 -9.21
N LEU A 558 -20.48 -1.93 -9.46
CA LEU A 558 -20.60 -0.80 -8.56
C LEU A 558 -22.06 -0.36 -8.50
N THR A 559 -22.51 0.05 -7.32
CA THR A 559 -23.76 0.82 -7.25
C THR A 559 -23.56 2.16 -7.96
N VAL A 560 -24.66 2.81 -8.29
CA VAL A 560 -24.64 4.12 -8.93
C VAL A 560 -23.77 5.13 -8.17
N THR A 561 -23.81 5.14 -6.84
CA THR A 561 -22.95 6.02 -6.03
C THR A 561 -21.47 5.70 -6.21
N GLY A 562 -21.11 4.41 -6.33
CA GLY A 562 -19.74 3.96 -6.58
C GLY A 562 -19.24 4.43 -7.94
N ALA A 563 -20.04 4.24 -8.99
CA ALA A 563 -19.75 4.69 -10.35
C ALA A 563 -19.58 6.23 -10.41
N LEU A 564 -20.50 6.99 -9.81
CA LEU A 564 -20.42 8.45 -9.74
C LEU A 564 -19.16 8.93 -9.00
N LYS A 565 -18.81 8.29 -7.87
CA LYS A 565 -17.60 8.62 -7.10
C LYS A 565 -16.33 8.31 -7.89
N ARG A 566 -16.27 7.16 -8.58
CA ARG A 566 -15.10 6.78 -9.40
C ARG A 566 -14.96 7.68 -10.62
N ALA A 567 -16.06 8.00 -11.30
CA ALA A 567 -16.05 8.93 -12.43
C ALA A 567 -15.41 10.28 -12.03
N ARG A 568 -15.89 10.87 -10.92
CA ARG A 568 -15.29 12.10 -10.35
C ARG A 568 -13.84 11.91 -9.93
N TYR A 569 -13.52 10.81 -9.26
CA TYR A 569 -12.18 10.56 -8.75
C TYR A 569 -11.15 10.55 -9.86
N PHE A 570 -11.38 9.80 -10.95
CA PHE A 570 -10.44 9.71 -12.06
C PHE A 570 -10.40 10.98 -12.91
N GLU A 571 -11.52 11.68 -13.08
CA GLU A 571 -11.54 13.01 -13.70
C GLU A 571 -10.64 13.98 -12.91
N ALA A 572 -10.79 14.02 -11.58
CA ALA A 572 -9.96 14.83 -10.71
C ALA A 572 -8.47 14.44 -10.73
N GLN A 573 -8.13 13.16 -10.93
CA GLN A 573 -6.72 12.75 -11.13
C GLN A 573 -6.15 13.30 -12.44
N ALA A 574 -6.93 13.28 -13.52
CA ALA A 574 -6.51 13.85 -14.79
C ALA A 574 -6.34 15.38 -14.68
N GLU A 575 -7.28 16.06 -14.02
CA GLU A 575 -7.19 17.50 -13.76
C GLU A 575 -5.99 17.85 -12.88
N TRP A 576 -5.71 17.04 -11.85
CA TRP A 576 -4.55 17.25 -10.99
C TRP A 576 -3.24 17.28 -11.78
N LEU A 577 -3.10 16.38 -12.78
CA LEU A 577 -1.92 16.32 -13.66
C LEU A 577 -1.91 17.45 -14.69
N LEU A 578 -3.01 17.70 -15.39
CA LEU A 578 -3.09 18.67 -16.48
C LEU A 578 -3.00 20.12 -15.98
N SER A 579 -3.59 20.45 -14.83
CA SER A 579 -3.45 21.78 -14.21
C SER A 579 -2.00 22.12 -13.85
N ARG A 580 -1.20 21.11 -13.49
CA ARG A 580 0.20 21.26 -13.08
C ARG A 580 1.17 21.18 -14.26
N PHE A 581 0.85 20.36 -15.26
CA PHE A 581 1.67 20.12 -16.45
C PHE A 581 0.84 20.28 -17.74
N PRO A 582 0.33 21.49 -18.04
CA PRO A 582 -0.63 21.72 -19.13
C PRO A 582 -0.06 21.47 -20.52
N GLU A 583 1.27 21.47 -20.66
CA GLU A 583 1.97 21.17 -21.91
C GLU A 583 2.45 19.71 -21.97
N GLY A 584 2.16 18.89 -20.96
CA GLY A 584 2.69 17.53 -20.84
C GLY A 584 4.21 17.50 -20.71
N ARG A 585 4.78 18.54 -20.10
CA ARG A 585 6.22 18.74 -19.91
C ARG A 585 6.54 19.12 -18.49
N LEU A 586 7.73 18.73 -18.03
CA LEU A 586 8.20 19.13 -16.72
C LEU A 586 8.32 20.66 -16.67
N ARG A 587 7.72 21.25 -15.65
CA ARG A 587 7.88 22.64 -15.25
C ARG A 587 7.90 22.71 -13.74
N ASP A 588 8.41 23.81 -13.22
CA ASP A 588 8.32 24.07 -11.79
C ASP A 588 6.85 24.25 -11.38
N VAL A 589 6.48 23.61 -10.28
CA VAL A 589 5.16 23.68 -9.65
C VAL A 589 5.38 24.00 -8.18
N GLU A 590 4.92 25.19 -7.77
CA GLU A 590 5.08 25.67 -6.40
C GLU A 590 4.53 24.68 -5.37
N GLY A 591 5.34 24.40 -4.35
CA GLY A 591 5.04 23.44 -3.30
C GLY A 591 5.09 21.96 -3.70
N LEU A 592 5.44 21.63 -4.95
CA LEU A 592 5.43 20.25 -5.44
C LEU A 592 6.74 19.85 -6.11
N VAL A 593 7.20 20.54 -7.15
CA VAL A 593 8.38 20.10 -7.90
C VAL A 593 9.20 21.26 -8.45
N LYS A 594 10.52 21.13 -8.38
CA LYS A 594 11.49 22.04 -9.02
C LYS A 594 12.71 21.29 -9.51
N LEU A 595 13.21 21.63 -10.71
CA LEU A 595 14.47 21.10 -11.20
C LEU A 595 15.61 22.07 -10.84
N VAL A 596 16.49 21.64 -9.93
CA VAL A 596 17.54 22.49 -9.34
C VAL A 596 18.88 22.12 -9.94
N ASP A 597 19.68 23.11 -10.33
CA ASP A 597 21.06 22.89 -10.79
C ASP A 597 22.08 22.94 -9.64
N ARG A 598 23.31 22.48 -9.93
CA ARG A 598 24.39 22.44 -8.94
C ARG A 598 24.77 23.83 -8.42
N GLU A 599 24.62 24.89 -9.21
CA GLU A 599 24.92 26.25 -8.76
C GLU A 599 23.92 26.70 -7.70
N GLU A 600 22.63 26.45 -7.92
CA GLU A 600 21.57 26.72 -6.93
C GLU A 600 21.73 25.84 -5.68
N LEU A 601 22.15 24.57 -5.83
CA LEU A 601 22.50 23.72 -4.68
C LEU A 601 23.66 24.31 -3.88
N ALA A 602 24.72 24.76 -4.55
CA ALA A 602 25.88 25.36 -3.89
C ALA A 602 25.52 26.66 -3.15
N ALA A 603 24.64 27.49 -3.72
CA ALA A 603 24.10 28.68 -3.07
C ALA A 603 23.26 28.36 -1.82
N ASN A 604 22.80 27.11 -1.67
CA ASN A 604 22.00 26.62 -0.55
C ASN A 604 22.77 25.62 0.33
N ASP A 605 24.10 25.75 0.40
CA ASP A 605 24.99 24.92 1.23
C ASP A 605 24.87 23.41 0.94
N TYR A 606 24.59 23.09 -0.33
CA TYR A 606 24.32 21.75 -0.84
C TYR A 606 23.19 21.05 -0.07
N SER A 607 22.25 21.78 0.53
CA SER A 607 21.06 21.19 1.14
C SER A 607 20.24 20.46 0.08
N LEU A 608 19.75 19.28 0.39
CA LEU A 608 18.93 18.47 -0.52
C LEU A 608 17.46 18.41 -0.10
N THR A 609 17.02 19.33 0.77
CA THR A 609 15.66 19.35 1.30
C THR A 609 14.70 19.96 0.26
N PRO A 610 13.76 19.19 -0.33
CA PRO A 610 12.92 19.68 -1.42
C PRO A 610 12.13 20.95 -1.09
N GLY A 611 11.58 21.04 0.12
CA GLY A 611 10.81 22.19 0.60
C GLY A 611 11.57 23.54 0.59
N ARG A 612 12.92 23.52 0.54
CA ARG A 612 13.73 24.74 0.40
C ARG A 612 13.67 25.33 -1.01
N TYR A 613 13.36 24.50 -2.00
CA TYR A 613 13.42 24.83 -3.43
C TYR A 613 12.06 25.03 -4.05
N VAL A 614 11.07 24.22 -3.66
CA VAL A 614 9.74 24.23 -4.29
C VAL A 614 8.83 25.34 -3.75
N GLY A 615 9.16 25.94 -2.60
CA GLY A 615 8.30 26.93 -1.95
C GLY A 615 7.22 26.31 -1.07
N VAL A 616 6.18 27.08 -0.74
CA VAL A 616 5.06 26.64 0.09
C VAL A 616 3.90 26.27 -0.81
N ALA A 617 3.34 25.07 -0.64
CA ALA A 617 2.16 24.69 -1.39
C ALA A 617 1.00 25.67 -1.09
N PRO A 618 0.27 26.14 -2.11
CA PRO A 618 -0.95 26.90 -1.87
C PRO A 618 -1.91 26.09 -1.00
N GLU A 619 -2.66 26.77 -0.13
CA GLU A 619 -3.69 26.10 0.66
C GLU A 619 -4.72 25.46 -0.28
N VAL A 620 -4.84 24.15 -0.19
CA VAL A 620 -5.87 23.39 -0.93
C VAL A 620 -7.08 23.32 -0.01
N GLU A 621 -8.15 24.05 -0.35
CA GLU A 621 -9.45 23.83 0.26
C GLU A 621 -9.94 22.42 -0.12
N ASP A 622 -10.24 21.59 0.87
CA ASP A 622 -10.85 20.28 0.64
C ASP A 622 -12.32 20.51 0.25
N GLU A 623 -12.59 20.67 -1.05
CA GLU A 623 -13.94 20.95 -1.57
C GLU A 623 -14.98 19.83 -1.29
N ASP A 624 -14.51 18.66 -0.87
CA ASP A 624 -15.35 17.53 -0.46
C ASP A 624 -15.48 17.44 1.09
N PHE A 625 -14.72 18.24 1.86
CA PHE A 625 -14.91 18.40 3.30
C PHE A 625 -16.05 19.37 3.61
N ASP A 626 -17.24 18.80 3.79
CA ASP A 626 -18.41 19.53 4.29
C ASP A 626 -18.27 19.79 5.80
N PHE A 627 -17.56 20.88 6.13
CA PHE A 627 -17.33 21.30 7.52
C PHE A 627 -18.62 21.41 8.32
N ASP A 628 -19.70 21.92 7.70
CA ASP A 628 -21.00 22.09 8.36
C ASP A 628 -21.64 20.73 8.67
N ALA A 629 -21.52 19.74 7.78
CA ALA A 629 -21.99 18.38 8.04
C ALA A 629 -21.17 17.70 9.14
N THR A 630 -19.84 17.81 9.10
CA THR A 630 -18.96 17.22 10.12
C THR A 630 -19.19 17.83 11.50
N ILE A 631 -19.36 19.15 11.61
CA ILE A 631 -19.68 19.80 12.89
C ILE A 631 -21.04 19.35 13.42
N LYS A 632 -22.04 19.17 12.55
CA LYS A 632 -23.35 18.64 12.96
C LYS A 632 -23.27 17.19 13.43
N GLU A 633 -22.47 16.37 12.77
CA GLU A 633 -22.22 14.97 13.17
C GLU A 633 -21.53 14.89 14.53
N ILE A 634 -20.46 15.67 14.73
CA ILE A 634 -19.76 15.77 16.02
C ILE A 634 -20.72 16.27 17.11
N HIS A 635 -21.61 17.21 16.79
CA HIS A 635 -22.58 17.72 17.74
C HIS A 635 -23.60 16.65 18.17
N LEU A 636 -24.13 15.87 17.22
CA LEU A 636 -25.03 14.74 17.48
C LEU A 636 -24.37 13.62 18.29
N GLU A 637 -23.11 13.31 17.96
CA GLU A 637 -22.32 12.32 18.71
C GLU A 637 -22.07 12.80 20.15
N LEU A 638 -21.72 14.08 20.32
CA LEU A 638 -21.55 14.69 21.64
C LEU A 638 -22.86 14.68 22.46
N GLU A 639 -24.01 14.98 21.84
CA GLU A 639 -25.32 14.87 22.50
C GLU A 639 -25.61 13.45 22.97
N THR A 640 -25.31 12.45 22.12
CA THR A 640 -25.49 11.03 22.45
C THR A 640 -24.58 10.61 23.61
N LEU A 641 -23.29 10.94 23.54
CA LEU A 641 -22.31 10.64 24.59
C LEU A 641 -22.67 11.33 25.92
N ASN A 642 -23.22 12.55 25.87
CA ASN A 642 -23.69 13.24 27.07
C ASN A 642 -24.91 12.54 27.68
N ALA A 643 -25.83 12.02 26.87
CA ALA A 643 -26.97 11.24 27.36
C ALA A 643 -26.51 9.93 28.03
N GLU A 644 -25.60 9.19 27.40
CA GLU A 644 -25.00 7.97 27.98
C GLU A 644 -24.23 8.25 29.27
N ALA A 645 -23.47 9.36 29.31
CA ALA A 645 -22.76 9.79 30.51
C ALA A 645 -23.72 10.13 31.66
N ALA A 646 -24.89 10.71 31.37
CA ALA A 646 -25.92 11.00 32.35
C ALA A 646 -26.55 9.71 32.91
N GLU A 647 -26.87 8.74 32.06
CA GLU A 647 -27.37 7.42 32.48
C GLU A 647 -26.35 6.68 33.36
N LEU A 648 -25.08 6.69 32.99
CA LEU A 648 -24.00 6.10 33.78
C LEU A 648 -23.83 6.79 35.14
N ALA A 649 -23.97 8.12 35.18
CA ALA A 649 -23.91 8.88 36.43
C ALA A 649 -25.08 8.51 37.36
N GLU A 650 -26.29 8.38 36.84
CA GLU A 650 -27.46 7.90 37.60
C GLU A 650 -27.26 6.47 38.11
N LEU A 651 -26.74 5.58 37.27
CA LEU A 651 -26.46 4.19 37.64
C LEU A 651 -25.41 4.10 38.76
N ILE A 652 -24.34 4.90 38.68
CA ILE A 652 -23.31 4.97 39.72
C ILE A 652 -23.92 5.48 41.02
N ALA A 653 -24.76 6.52 40.97
CA ALA A 653 -25.42 7.07 42.15
C ALA A 653 -26.33 6.02 42.82
N ALA A 654 -27.14 5.31 42.04
CA ALA A 654 -28.02 4.24 42.54
C ALA A 654 -27.22 3.09 43.18
N ASN A 655 -26.16 2.62 42.52
CA ASN A 655 -25.28 1.59 43.06
C ASN A 655 -24.58 2.02 44.36
N PHE A 656 -24.26 3.31 44.49
CA PHE A 656 -23.63 3.84 45.70
C PHE A 656 -24.61 3.91 46.88
N GLU A 657 -25.89 4.23 46.62
CA GLU A 657 -26.95 4.18 47.63
C GLU A 657 -27.21 2.75 48.13
N GLU A 658 -27.16 1.76 47.23
CA GLU A 658 -27.31 0.35 47.61
C GLU A 658 -26.14 -0.19 48.45
N LEU A 659 -24.94 0.38 48.32
CA LEU A 659 -23.76 0.01 49.11
C LEU A 659 -23.73 0.59 50.52
N ILE A 660 -24.59 1.58 50.81
CA ILE A 660 -24.66 2.27 52.12
C ILE A 660 -25.72 1.62 53.05
N VAL A 661 -26.42 0.57 52.61
CA VAL A 661 -27.41 -0.20 53.40
C VAL A 661 -26.80 -1.37 54.15
#